data_AF-A0A3L7W0C8-F1
#
_entry.id   AF-A0A3L7W0C8-F1
#
_cell.length_a   1.000
_cell.length_b   1.000
_cell.length_c   1.000
_cell.angle_alpha   90.00
_cell.angle_beta   90.00
_cell.angle_gamma   90.00
#
_symmetry.space_group_name_H-M   'P 1'
#
loop_
_entity.id
_entity.type
_entity.pdbx_description
1 polymer ?
#
loop_
_entity_poly.entity_id
_entity_poly.type
_entity_poly.pdbx_seq_one_letter_code
_entity_poly.pdbx_strand_id
1 'polypeptide(L)'
;MAPKSVRVCWHCWSSAMDNPDITITENVLLAPLTAWRIGGPARYLAAVRSPRGLQAALEFADRHQLPVWVLGGGSNMLISDAGLPGVVIRMRDMHVDVTAHVDEAIVQIGAGAPMAGTVRQLVNAGWAGLAWAEGLPGTVGGAVYGNAGCYGSDMAQSVTQVDIWQAGAVVEYTAAQLGFGYRTSTLKQQNAAKMLQGMAVADIGPIVVGATVRLQRGDVAQLIAEMATTAALRRSKTPPGSSCGSVFKNPAGDSAGRLIDAAGLRGFASGGAVIADKHANYIVNRDHATSADVLRIIEHVRRGAIPRRNDMTGATMKRIRIGVIFGGQSGEHEVSLVSARAVLNGLDPARYDVVPIGIHKNGQWVAGGDVLATLESVADVALLPGGGDHVQPPQVPAQTTASPHLILRGDGSTVSQQIQGLDVVFPVLHGPMGEDGTIQGLLDLAGIPYVGCGVLASAVGMDKAMMKAAFAAAGLPVVPWQLVQAHTYKHHPDQVIDQLEAQLHYPMFVKPANMGSSVGISKVKSRAELHIGLQLACTYDRRIVVEQGVTAREIEVSVLGNEAPDASVPGEIIPANEWYDYEAKYLNDATQVVIPAVLTPAQSLTVRQLALRAFQAIDGAGLARVDFLYDAAADVFYLSEVNTMPGFTPMSMYAKMWQASGVNYPAVVDRLVELALARGVRGQES
;
A
#
# COMPACT_ATOMS: atom_id res chain seq x y z
N MET A 1 17.16 8.17 47.86
CA MET A 1 18.03 8.92 46.93
C MET A 1 17.22 9.20 45.67
N ALA A 2 16.79 10.44 45.48
CA ALA A 2 16.05 10.88 44.30
C ALA A 2 17.03 11.18 43.15
N PRO A 3 16.71 10.82 41.89
CA PRO A 3 17.54 11.17 40.76
C PRO A 3 17.29 12.60 40.28
N LYS A 4 18.43 13.23 39.97
CA LYS A 4 18.72 14.59 39.54
C LYS A 4 17.76 15.22 38.52
N SER A 5 17.48 16.49 38.77
CA SER A 5 16.77 17.44 37.92
C SER A 5 17.50 17.74 36.61
N VAL A 6 16.80 17.59 35.49
CA VAL A 6 17.15 18.23 34.22
C VAL A 6 16.52 19.62 34.24
N ARG A 7 17.34 20.67 34.24
CA ARG A 7 16.90 22.06 34.14
C ARG A 7 16.35 22.33 32.74
N VAL A 8 15.03 22.40 32.62
CA VAL A 8 14.37 23.05 31.48
C VAL A 8 14.55 24.55 31.61
N CYS A 9 14.92 25.24 30.55
CA CYS A 9 15.11 26.69 30.53
C CYS A 9 13.74 27.40 30.46
N TRP A 10 13.23 27.85 31.60
CA TRP A 10 11.88 28.40 31.84
C TRP A 10 11.63 29.84 31.33
N HIS A 11 12.41 30.39 30.40
CA HIS A 11 12.39 31.84 30.11
C HIS A 11 11.90 32.29 28.71
N CYS A 12 11.39 31.40 27.84
CA CYS A 12 10.81 31.80 26.54
C CYS A 12 9.40 31.23 26.26
N TRP A 13 8.67 30.80 27.29
CA TRP A 13 7.38 30.10 27.16
C TRP A 13 6.12 31.00 27.22
N SER A 14 6.23 32.31 27.47
CA SER A 14 5.05 33.11 27.87
C SER A 14 4.19 33.70 26.75
N SER A 15 4.66 33.85 25.50
CA SER A 15 3.90 34.65 24.52
C SER A 15 2.77 33.91 23.78
N ALA A 16 2.70 32.58 23.85
CA ALA A 16 1.70 31.77 23.13
C ALA A 16 0.64 31.13 24.04
N MET A 17 0.85 31.06 25.37
CA MET A 17 -0.15 30.50 26.30
C MET A 17 -1.20 31.53 26.74
N ASP A 18 -0.92 32.82 26.64
CA ASP A 18 -1.86 33.90 27.00
C ASP A 18 -2.56 34.56 25.80
N ASN A 19 -2.48 33.95 24.60
CA ASN A 19 -3.18 34.48 23.44
C ASN A 19 -4.63 33.96 23.42
N PRO A 20 -5.66 34.80 23.67
CA PRO A 20 -7.05 34.35 23.69
C PRO A 20 -7.53 33.81 22.33
N ASP A 21 -6.82 34.16 21.24
CA ASP A 21 -7.14 33.78 19.88
C ASP A 21 -6.67 32.36 19.49
N ILE A 22 -5.82 31.71 20.28
CA ILE A 22 -5.28 30.39 19.96
C ILE A 22 -5.05 29.53 21.21
N THR A 23 -5.28 28.22 21.09
CA THR A 23 -4.83 27.25 22.08
C THR A 23 -4.10 26.12 21.37
N ILE A 24 -2.85 25.85 21.74
CA ILE A 24 -2.02 24.78 21.18
C ILE A 24 -1.93 23.64 22.18
N THR A 25 -2.22 22.41 21.75
CA THR A 25 -2.15 21.21 22.59
C THR A 25 -1.32 20.15 21.87
N GLU A 26 -0.41 19.50 22.59
CA GLU A 26 0.48 18.46 22.04
C GLU A 26 -0.16 17.06 22.09
N ASN A 27 0.18 16.21 21.13
CA ASN A 27 -0.20 14.78 21.06
C ASN A 27 -1.72 14.54 21.17
N VAL A 28 -2.51 15.26 20.38
CA VAL A 28 -3.98 15.16 20.40
C VAL A 28 -4.48 14.10 19.42
N LEU A 29 -5.22 13.11 19.91
CA LEU A 29 -5.88 12.12 19.05
C LEU A 29 -6.91 12.79 18.13
N LEU A 30 -6.81 12.56 16.82
CA LEU A 30 -7.68 13.19 15.82
C LEU A 30 -8.97 12.40 15.54
N ALA A 31 -9.03 11.10 15.84
CA ALA A 31 -10.23 10.30 15.66
C ALA A 31 -11.52 10.94 16.23
N PRO A 32 -11.55 11.51 17.45
CA PRO A 32 -12.75 12.21 17.96
C PRO A 32 -13.18 13.43 17.15
N LEU A 33 -12.29 13.95 16.29
CA LEU A 33 -12.51 15.15 15.48
C LEU A 33 -12.95 14.84 14.05
N THR A 34 -13.00 13.57 13.64
CA THR A 34 -13.48 13.14 12.32
C THR A 34 -14.84 12.45 12.41
N ALA A 35 -15.67 12.57 11.37
CA ALA A 35 -16.99 11.95 11.33
C ALA A 35 -16.91 10.41 11.25
N TRP A 36 -15.83 9.86 10.67
CA TRP A 36 -15.56 8.42 10.71
C TRP A 36 -15.13 7.91 12.08
N ARG A 37 -14.69 8.77 13.00
CA ARG A 37 -14.02 8.37 14.25
C ARG A 37 -12.72 7.60 14.02
N ILE A 38 -11.98 7.98 12.97
CA ILE A 38 -10.71 7.37 12.55
C ILE A 38 -9.64 8.46 12.45
N GLY A 39 -8.42 8.17 12.90
CA GLY A 39 -7.28 9.09 12.84
C GLY A 39 -6.38 9.03 14.07
N GLY A 40 -5.08 8.96 13.83
CA GLY A 40 -4.03 8.97 14.84
C GLY A 40 -3.78 10.34 15.48
N PRO A 41 -2.70 10.50 16.26
CA PRO A 41 -2.40 11.74 16.95
C PRO A 41 -1.85 12.83 16.02
N ALA A 42 -2.28 14.07 16.21
CA ALA A 42 -1.52 15.23 15.75
C ALA A 42 -0.38 15.51 16.73
N ARG A 43 0.81 15.85 16.22
CA ARG A 43 1.90 16.34 17.06
C ARG A 43 1.47 17.58 17.83
N TYR A 44 0.82 18.54 17.16
CA TYR A 44 0.13 19.66 17.80
C TYR A 44 -1.24 19.91 17.17
N LEU A 45 -2.23 20.27 17.99
CA LEU A 45 -3.52 20.80 17.56
C LEU A 45 -3.62 22.26 17.99
N ALA A 46 -3.74 23.17 17.01
CA ALA A 46 -3.96 24.59 17.22
C ALA A 46 -5.45 24.92 17.04
N ALA A 47 -6.16 25.19 18.13
CA ALA A 47 -7.54 25.67 18.12
C ALA A 47 -7.55 27.20 17.96
N VAL A 48 -7.94 27.69 16.78
CA VAL A 48 -7.81 29.09 16.37
C VAL A 48 -9.15 29.80 16.35
N ARG A 49 -9.30 30.94 17.05
CA ARG A 49 -10.56 31.69 17.21
C ARG A 49 -10.63 32.98 16.39
N SER A 50 -9.56 33.38 15.72
CA SER A 50 -9.54 34.58 14.87
C SER A 50 -8.41 34.52 13.82
N PRO A 51 -8.41 35.41 12.80
CA PRO A 51 -7.30 35.53 11.85
C PRO A 51 -5.95 35.81 12.51
N ARG A 52 -5.93 36.53 13.64
CA ARG A 52 -4.72 36.76 14.44
C ARG A 52 -4.22 35.47 15.09
N GLY A 53 -5.13 34.65 15.61
CA GLY A 53 -4.80 33.32 16.12
C GLY A 53 -4.26 32.39 15.03
N LEU A 54 -4.78 32.51 13.79
CA LEU A 54 -4.28 31.77 12.64
C LEU A 54 -2.83 32.13 12.35
N GLN A 55 -2.53 33.42 12.26
CA GLN A 55 -1.16 33.91 12.09
C GLN A 55 -0.23 33.38 13.19
N ALA A 56 -0.65 33.42 14.46
CA ALA A 56 0.14 32.88 15.56
C ALA A 56 0.39 31.36 15.47
N ALA A 57 -0.58 30.59 14.98
CA ALA A 57 -0.42 29.15 14.74
C ALA A 57 0.66 28.86 13.68
N LEU A 58 0.70 29.69 12.63
CA LEU A 58 1.66 29.59 11.54
C LEU A 58 3.07 29.97 11.98
N GLU A 59 3.20 31.05 12.74
CA GLU A 59 4.48 31.45 13.35
C GLU A 59 5.03 30.39 14.30
N PHE A 60 4.14 29.72 15.06
CA PHE A 60 4.53 28.58 15.88
C PHE A 60 5.05 27.42 15.00
N ALA A 61 4.31 27.03 13.96
CA ALA A 61 4.73 25.97 13.07
C ALA A 61 6.07 26.27 12.39
N ASP A 62 6.26 27.50 11.91
CA ASP A 62 7.47 27.95 11.21
C ASP A 62 8.70 27.92 12.12
N ARG A 63 8.57 28.46 13.33
CA ARG A 63 9.64 28.44 14.36
C ARG A 63 10.11 27.02 14.69
N HIS A 64 9.18 26.06 14.65
CA HIS A 64 9.47 24.66 14.94
C HIS A 64 9.73 23.82 13.69
N GLN A 65 9.72 24.43 12.49
CA GLN A 65 9.90 23.77 11.20
C GLN A 65 8.93 22.58 10.99
N LEU A 66 7.68 22.75 11.45
CA LEU A 66 6.67 21.71 11.40
C LEU A 66 5.73 21.89 10.20
N PRO A 67 5.33 20.79 9.53
CA PRO A 67 4.28 20.83 8.52
C PRO A 67 2.93 21.19 9.14
N VAL A 68 2.07 21.81 8.33
CA VAL A 68 0.76 22.32 8.76
C VAL A 68 -0.37 21.67 7.96
N TRP A 69 -1.48 21.39 8.64
CA TRP A 69 -2.75 20.97 8.05
C TRP A 69 -3.89 21.86 8.57
N VAL A 70 -4.93 22.05 7.75
CA VAL A 70 -6.14 22.77 8.18
C VAL A 70 -7.30 21.79 8.29
N LEU A 71 -7.88 21.66 9.48
CA LEU A 71 -9.01 20.80 9.79
C LEU A 71 -10.26 21.64 10.03
N GLY A 72 -11.26 21.45 9.17
CA GLY A 72 -12.62 21.95 9.42
C GLY A 72 -13.36 21.12 10.48
N GLY A 73 -14.60 20.75 10.19
CA GLY A 73 -15.38 19.86 11.07
C GLY A 73 -15.06 18.37 10.96
N GLY A 74 -14.07 17.98 10.15
CA GLY A 74 -13.68 16.57 9.95
C GLY A 74 -14.76 15.70 9.29
N SER A 75 -15.75 16.30 8.63
CA SER A 75 -16.92 15.58 8.09
C SER A 75 -16.65 14.79 6.81
N ASN A 76 -15.64 15.17 6.03
CA ASN A 76 -15.28 14.51 4.77
C ASN A 76 -13.75 14.29 4.69
N MET A 77 -13.17 13.76 5.77
CA MET A 77 -11.72 13.58 5.92
C MET A 77 -11.44 12.18 6.50
N LEU A 78 -10.53 11.44 5.86
CA LEU A 78 -9.90 10.26 6.43
C LEU A 78 -8.50 10.65 6.89
N ILE A 79 -8.18 10.40 8.15
CA ILE A 79 -6.87 10.70 8.72
C ILE A 79 -6.19 9.38 9.04
N SER A 80 -4.90 9.26 8.69
CA SER A 80 -4.11 8.05 8.95
C SER A 80 -4.06 7.73 10.44
N ASP A 81 -4.10 6.44 10.79
CA ASP A 81 -3.91 5.98 12.18
C ASP A 81 -2.50 6.27 12.70
N ALA A 82 -1.52 6.44 11.80
CA ALA A 82 -0.17 6.88 12.16
C ALA A 82 -0.14 8.33 12.70
N GLY A 83 -1.19 9.11 12.45
CA GLY A 83 -1.28 10.50 12.87
C GLY A 83 -0.62 11.48 11.91
N LEU A 84 -0.48 12.73 12.36
CA LEU A 84 0.10 13.83 11.60
C LEU A 84 1.26 14.44 12.40
N PRO A 85 2.51 14.43 11.88
CA PRO A 85 3.70 14.76 12.66
C PRO A 85 3.91 16.27 12.92
N GLY A 86 2.96 17.13 12.56
CA GLY A 86 3.08 18.59 12.72
C GLY A 86 1.84 19.24 13.33
N VAL A 87 1.54 20.47 12.88
CA VAL A 87 0.48 21.31 13.45
C VAL A 87 -0.81 21.14 12.66
N VAL A 88 -1.87 20.67 13.32
CA VAL A 88 -3.22 20.69 12.77
C VAL A 88 -3.93 21.93 13.27
N ILE A 89 -4.27 22.84 12.37
CA ILE A 89 -5.00 24.06 12.65
C ILE A 89 -6.50 23.77 12.53
N ARG A 90 -7.25 24.08 13.58
CA ARG A 90 -8.70 23.95 13.60
C ARG A 90 -9.34 25.30 13.88
N MET A 91 -10.11 25.80 12.92
CA MET A 91 -10.90 27.02 13.10
C MET A 91 -12.03 26.79 14.12
N ARG A 92 -12.11 27.69 15.09
CA ARG A 92 -13.02 27.72 16.24
C ARG A 92 -13.72 29.07 16.38
N ASP A 93 -13.52 29.96 15.42
CA ASP A 93 -14.35 31.14 15.27
C ASP A 93 -15.77 30.71 14.87
N MET A 94 -16.74 30.97 15.73
CA MET A 94 -18.12 30.50 15.63
C MET A 94 -19.14 31.65 15.63
N HIS A 95 -18.69 32.88 15.39
CA HIS A 95 -19.61 34.03 15.35
C HIS A 95 -20.67 33.85 14.26
N VAL A 96 -21.85 34.42 14.53
CA VAL A 96 -22.98 34.51 13.61
C VAL A 96 -23.57 35.90 13.82
N ASP A 97 -23.06 36.87 13.08
CA ASP A 97 -23.41 38.28 13.23
C ASP A 97 -24.45 38.65 12.19
N VAL A 98 -25.65 39.03 12.66
CA VAL A 98 -26.81 39.31 11.81
C VAL A 98 -27.04 40.82 11.75
N THR A 99 -26.86 41.39 10.57
CA THR A 99 -27.25 42.78 10.27
C THR A 99 -28.59 42.76 9.55
N ALA A 100 -29.67 42.98 10.30
CA ALA A 100 -31.03 42.89 9.79
C ALA A 100 -31.54 44.23 9.25
N HIS A 101 -32.18 44.17 8.08
CA HIS A 101 -33.07 45.17 7.52
C HIS A 101 -34.52 44.66 7.58
N VAL A 102 -35.48 45.40 7.02
CA VAL A 102 -36.92 45.08 7.14
C VAL A 102 -37.24 43.68 6.57
N ASP A 103 -36.81 43.41 5.34
CA ASP A 103 -37.12 42.15 4.63
C ASP A 103 -35.89 41.26 4.37
N GLU A 104 -34.70 41.72 4.76
CA GLU A 104 -33.44 41.03 4.47
C GLU A 104 -32.44 41.11 5.60
N ALA A 105 -31.47 40.19 5.62
CA ALA A 105 -30.34 40.24 6.52
C ALA A 105 -29.04 39.90 5.80
N ILE A 106 -27.98 40.63 6.14
CA ILE A 106 -26.60 40.25 5.83
C ILE A 106 -26.07 39.52 7.07
N VAL A 107 -25.63 38.28 6.89
CA VAL A 107 -25.14 37.44 7.99
C VAL A 107 -23.69 37.07 7.75
N GLN A 108 -22.82 37.48 8.66
CA GLN A 108 -21.41 37.10 8.68
C GLN A 108 -21.22 35.91 9.62
N ILE A 109 -20.53 34.88 9.14
CA ILE A 109 -20.40 33.60 9.83
C ILE A 109 -18.95 33.16 9.86
N GLY A 110 -18.43 32.88 11.06
CA GLY A 110 -17.07 32.37 11.24
C GLY A 110 -16.88 30.97 10.64
N ALA A 111 -15.68 30.70 10.10
CA ALA A 111 -15.38 29.44 9.42
C ALA A 111 -15.47 28.18 10.32
N GLY A 112 -15.39 28.36 11.64
CA GLY A 112 -15.55 27.30 12.64
C GLY A 112 -17.00 27.03 13.05
N ALA A 113 -17.96 27.86 12.63
CA ALA A 113 -19.37 27.70 12.97
C ALA A 113 -19.94 26.38 12.39
N PRO A 114 -20.66 25.57 13.20
CA PRO A 114 -21.23 24.30 12.74
C PRO A 114 -22.45 24.56 11.83
N MET A 115 -22.44 24.00 10.61
CA MET A 115 -23.46 24.33 9.60
C MET A 115 -24.90 24.13 10.10
N ALA A 116 -25.23 22.92 10.56
CA ALA A 116 -26.58 22.62 11.07
C ALA A 116 -26.95 23.40 12.35
N GLY A 117 -25.98 23.87 13.13
CA GLY A 117 -26.23 24.73 14.28
C GLY A 117 -26.65 26.13 13.82
N THR A 118 -25.87 26.71 12.91
CA THR A 118 -26.11 28.03 12.33
C THR A 118 -27.44 28.10 11.59
N VAL A 119 -27.79 27.08 10.79
CA VAL A 119 -29.09 27.03 10.08
C VAL A 119 -30.26 27.10 11.05
N ARG A 120 -30.25 26.28 12.12
CA ARG A 120 -31.30 26.28 13.15
C ARG A 120 -31.43 27.63 13.85
N GLN A 121 -30.30 28.26 14.18
CA GLN A 121 -30.29 29.60 14.79
C GLN A 121 -30.96 30.63 13.89
N LEU A 122 -30.62 30.65 12.60
CA LEU A 122 -31.13 31.63 11.64
C LEU A 122 -32.62 31.42 11.31
N VAL A 123 -33.04 30.16 11.14
CA VAL A 123 -34.46 29.84 10.91
C VAL A 123 -35.33 30.21 12.12
N ASN A 124 -34.87 29.92 13.34
CA ASN A 124 -35.58 30.33 14.55
C ASN A 124 -35.69 31.86 14.70
N ALA A 125 -34.79 32.60 14.08
CA ALA A 125 -34.83 34.07 14.00
C ALA A 125 -35.65 34.61 12.81
N GLY A 126 -36.28 33.74 12.01
CA GLY A 126 -37.14 34.11 10.89
C GLY A 126 -36.40 34.41 9.58
N TRP A 127 -35.17 33.90 9.41
CA TRP A 127 -34.39 34.09 8.19
C TRP A 127 -34.41 32.85 7.29
N ALA A 128 -34.86 33.05 6.05
CA ALA A 128 -34.96 32.05 4.99
C ALA A 128 -33.72 32.05 4.08
N GLY A 129 -33.39 30.90 3.49
CA GLY A 129 -32.34 30.77 2.47
C GLY A 129 -31.33 29.65 2.72
N LEU A 130 -31.26 29.09 3.94
CA LEU A 130 -30.30 28.04 4.30
C LEU A 130 -30.93 26.74 4.83
N ALA A 131 -32.26 26.61 4.81
CA ALA A 131 -32.96 25.44 5.33
C ALA A 131 -32.52 24.12 4.65
N TRP A 132 -32.07 24.18 3.39
CA TRP A 132 -31.50 23.06 2.64
C TRP A 132 -30.30 22.40 3.32
N ALA A 133 -29.55 23.15 4.13
CA ALA A 133 -28.35 22.70 4.81
C ALA A 133 -28.62 22.05 6.17
N GLU A 134 -29.90 21.84 6.54
CA GLU A 134 -30.24 21.18 7.79
C GLU A 134 -29.62 19.77 7.88
N GLY A 135 -29.00 19.51 9.04
CA GLY A 135 -28.27 18.27 9.31
C GLY A 135 -27.01 18.06 8.48
N LEU A 136 -26.51 19.06 7.75
CA LEU A 136 -25.24 18.97 7.03
C LEU A 136 -24.08 18.94 8.04
N PRO A 137 -23.22 17.90 8.03
CA PRO A 137 -22.13 17.78 8.98
C PRO A 137 -20.94 18.67 8.59
N GLY A 138 -20.27 19.23 9.60
CA GLY A 138 -19.05 20.03 9.42
C GLY A 138 -19.25 21.50 9.77
N THR A 139 -18.29 22.32 9.34
CA THR A 139 -18.29 23.77 9.60
C THR A 139 -18.54 24.57 8.33
N VAL A 140 -18.91 25.83 8.46
CA VAL A 140 -19.09 26.76 7.33
C VAL A 140 -17.82 26.85 6.47
N GLY A 141 -16.64 26.95 7.08
CA GLY A 141 -15.38 27.00 6.33
C GLY A 141 -15.12 25.74 5.50
N GLY A 142 -15.42 24.56 6.06
CA GLY A 142 -15.33 23.30 5.32
C GLY A 142 -16.38 23.19 4.21
N ALA A 143 -17.59 23.70 4.45
CA ALA A 143 -18.68 23.74 3.48
C ALA A 143 -18.32 24.63 2.28
N VAL A 144 -17.78 25.82 2.53
CA VAL A 144 -17.28 26.73 1.50
C VAL A 144 -16.12 26.07 0.74
N TYR A 145 -15.09 25.59 1.44
CA TYR A 145 -13.93 24.96 0.81
C TYR A 145 -14.31 23.85 -0.18
N GLY A 146 -15.30 23.03 0.18
CA GLY A 146 -15.74 21.90 -0.63
C GLY A 146 -16.89 22.18 -1.62
N ASN A 147 -17.47 23.38 -1.64
CA ASN A 147 -18.82 23.63 -2.18
C ASN A 147 -19.83 22.55 -1.74
N ALA A 148 -20.10 22.47 -0.43
CA ALA A 148 -21.03 21.48 0.08
C ALA A 148 -22.45 21.78 -0.40
N GLY A 149 -23.18 20.73 -0.82
CA GLY A 149 -24.51 20.86 -1.38
C GLY A 149 -25.35 19.60 -1.20
N CYS A 150 -26.66 19.80 -1.06
CA CYS A 150 -27.67 18.76 -0.97
C CYS A 150 -29.07 19.35 -1.24
N TYR A 151 -30.01 18.48 -1.64
CA TYR A 151 -31.44 18.82 -1.78
C TYR A 151 -31.73 20.01 -2.70
N GLY A 152 -30.96 20.16 -3.78
CA GLY A 152 -31.19 21.17 -4.81
C GLY A 152 -30.49 22.51 -4.61
N SER A 153 -29.70 22.66 -3.54
CA SER A 153 -28.87 23.85 -3.31
C SER A 153 -27.47 23.51 -2.82
N ASP A 154 -26.60 24.51 -2.78
CA ASP A 154 -25.21 24.43 -2.33
C ASP A 154 -24.68 25.77 -1.78
N MET A 155 -23.44 25.76 -1.30
CA MET A 155 -22.80 26.98 -0.79
C MET A 155 -22.65 28.04 -1.88
N ALA A 156 -22.37 27.66 -3.14
CA ALA A 156 -22.19 28.60 -4.24
C ALA A 156 -23.44 29.46 -4.49
N GLN A 157 -24.64 28.92 -4.30
CA GLN A 157 -25.90 29.65 -4.39
C GLN A 157 -26.19 30.52 -3.16
N SER A 158 -25.55 30.24 -2.03
CA SER A 158 -25.90 30.85 -0.74
C SER A 158 -24.94 31.95 -0.31
N VAL A 159 -23.64 31.83 -0.62
CA VAL A 159 -22.63 32.82 -0.21
C VAL A 159 -22.58 33.98 -1.18
N THR A 160 -22.58 35.20 -0.64
CA THR A 160 -22.32 36.42 -1.41
C THR A 160 -20.84 36.77 -1.41
N GLN A 161 -20.17 36.48 -0.30
CA GLN A 161 -18.76 36.80 -0.06
C GLN A 161 -18.15 35.78 0.90
N VAL A 162 -16.84 35.55 0.77
CA VAL A 162 -16.05 34.67 1.63
C VAL A 162 -14.79 35.42 2.07
N ASP A 163 -14.53 35.38 3.36
CA ASP A 163 -13.34 35.97 3.95
C ASP A 163 -12.23 34.94 3.94
N ILE A 164 -11.15 35.27 3.25
CA ILE A 164 -10.00 34.41 3.01
C ILE A 164 -8.80 35.01 3.70
N TRP A 165 -8.16 34.24 4.57
CA TRP A 165 -6.83 34.57 5.05
C TRP A 165 -5.80 34.15 4.00
N GLN A 166 -4.93 35.08 3.61
CA GLN A 166 -3.83 34.85 2.68
C GLN A 166 -2.68 35.82 2.97
N ALA A 167 -1.47 35.28 3.10
CA ALA A 167 -0.24 36.06 3.30
C ALA A 167 -0.30 37.09 4.45
N GLY A 168 -0.94 36.72 5.56
CA GLY A 168 -1.04 37.57 6.76
C GLY A 168 -2.22 38.56 6.77
N ALA A 169 -3.02 38.62 5.70
CA ALA A 169 -4.19 39.50 5.62
C ALA A 169 -5.48 38.72 5.35
N VAL A 170 -6.62 39.30 5.73
CA VAL A 170 -7.94 38.81 5.31
C VAL A 170 -8.38 39.60 4.09
N VAL A 171 -8.73 38.88 3.02
CA VAL A 171 -9.20 39.42 1.75
C VAL A 171 -10.55 38.80 1.40
N GLU A 172 -11.38 39.57 0.68
CA GLU A 172 -12.74 39.18 0.34
C GLU A 172 -12.79 38.54 -1.05
N TYR A 173 -13.38 37.35 -1.13
CA TYR A 173 -13.61 36.64 -2.38
C TYR A 173 -15.10 36.54 -2.65
N THR A 174 -15.52 36.90 -3.86
CA THR A 174 -16.87 36.64 -4.36
C THR A 174 -17.05 35.15 -4.69
N ALA A 175 -18.29 34.67 -4.75
CA ALA A 175 -18.59 33.31 -5.18
C ALA A 175 -18.00 32.98 -6.58
N ALA A 176 -17.96 33.97 -7.48
CA ALA A 176 -17.39 33.82 -8.82
C ALA A 176 -15.86 33.58 -8.77
N GLN A 177 -15.13 34.28 -7.90
CA GLN A 177 -13.68 34.11 -7.74
C GLN A 177 -13.30 32.75 -7.13
N LEU A 178 -14.22 32.09 -6.43
CA LEU A 178 -13.99 30.77 -5.83
C LEU A 178 -14.16 29.61 -6.82
N GLY A 179 -14.63 29.87 -8.05
CA GLY A 179 -14.71 28.87 -9.11
C GLY A 179 -15.46 27.61 -8.69
N PHE A 180 -16.59 27.76 -8.00
CA PHE A 180 -17.33 26.63 -7.45
C PHE A 180 -17.78 25.66 -8.54
N GLY A 181 -17.65 24.38 -8.24
CA GLY A 181 -18.19 23.29 -9.05
C GLY A 181 -18.70 22.15 -8.17
N TYR A 182 -19.06 21.03 -8.79
CA TYR A 182 -19.59 19.88 -8.04
C TYR A 182 -18.54 19.33 -7.05
N ARG A 183 -18.79 19.56 -5.76
CA ARG A 183 -17.91 19.17 -4.63
C ARG A 183 -16.46 19.67 -4.77
N THR A 184 -16.28 20.86 -5.35
CA THR A 184 -14.97 21.49 -5.58
C THR A 184 -15.04 23.02 -5.58
N SER A 185 -13.91 23.65 -5.29
CA SER A 185 -13.64 25.09 -5.42
C SER A 185 -12.19 25.26 -5.91
N THR A 186 -11.82 26.47 -6.32
CA THR A 186 -10.43 26.83 -6.65
C THR A 186 -9.50 26.61 -5.44
N LEU A 187 -9.97 26.93 -4.23
CA LEU A 187 -9.22 26.70 -2.98
C LEU A 187 -8.88 25.22 -2.81
N LYS A 188 -9.85 24.34 -3.05
CA LYS A 188 -9.66 22.89 -2.94
C LYS A 188 -8.75 22.33 -4.02
N GLN A 189 -8.83 22.85 -5.24
CA GLN A 189 -7.95 22.43 -6.33
C GLN A 189 -6.49 22.80 -6.04
N GLN A 190 -6.24 23.98 -5.47
CA GLN A 190 -4.89 24.45 -5.13
C GLN A 190 -4.28 23.70 -3.94
N ASN A 191 -5.10 23.36 -2.93
CA ASN A 191 -4.60 22.83 -1.66
C ASN A 191 -4.71 21.29 -1.52
N ALA A 192 -5.48 20.58 -2.36
CA ALA A 192 -5.77 19.16 -2.15
C ALA A 192 -4.52 18.26 -2.12
N ALA A 193 -3.57 18.45 -3.05
CA ALA A 193 -2.34 17.66 -3.09
C ALA A 193 -1.45 17.97 -1.87
N LYS A 194 -1.33 19.25 -1.51
CA LYS A 194 -0.55 19.71 -0.36
C LYS A 194 -1.07 19.18 0.97
N MET A 195 -2.39 19.05 1.10
CA MET A 195 -3.06 18.51 2.30
C MET A 195 -2.74 17.02 2.56
N LEU A 196 -2.28 16.26 1.57
CA LEU A 196 -1.87 14.85 1.76
C LEU A 196 -0.52 14.72 2.49
N GLN A 197 0.40 15.66 2.27
CA GLN A 197 1.78 15.60 2.78
C GLN A 197 2.01 16.56 3.95
N GLY A 198 1.14 17.56 4.12
CA GLY A 198 1.35 18.69 5.02
C GLY A 198 2.03 19.84 4.29
N MET A 199 1.69 21.06 4.67
CA MET A 199 2.20 22.29 4.04
C MET A 199 3.35 22.86 4.86
N ALA A 200 4.46 23.21 4.20
CA ALA A 200 5.37 24.18 4.80
C ALA A 200 4.65 25.52 4.97
N VAL A 201 5.01 26.30 5.99
CA VAL A 201 4.34 27.59 6.26
C VAL A 201 4.46 28.55 5.09
N ALA A 202 5.59 28.54 4.37
CA ALA A 202 5.80 29.34 3.16
C ALA A 202 4.86 28.95 1.99
N ASP A 203 4.35 27.71 1.97
CA ASP A 203 3.53 27.17 0.89
C ASP A 203 2.03 27.18 1.19
N ILE A 204 1.64 27.70 2.35
CA ILE A 204 0.24 27.80 2.74
C ILE A 204 -0.50 28.72 1.79
N GLY A 205 -1.51 28.14 1.15
CA GLY A 205 -2.43 28.87 0.30
C GLY A 205 -3.54 29.57 1.09
N PRO A 206 -4.50 30.14 0.37
CA PRO A 206 -5.74 30.70 0.91
C PRO A 206 -6.46 29.79 1.92
N ILE A 207 -6.87 30.33 3.08
CA ILE A 207 -7.64 29.64 4.11
C ILE A 207 -8.96 30.38 4.36
N VAL A 208 -10.08 29.66 4.35
CA VAL A 208 -11.39 30.24 4.68
C VAL A 208 -11.45 30.59 6.17
N VAL A 209 -11.71 31.86 6.50
CA VAL A 209 -11.89 32.34 7.88
C VAL A 209 -13.31 32.80 8.18
N GLY A 210 -14.10 33.16 7.16
CA GLY A 210 -15.49 33.55 7.31
C GLY A 210 -16.28 33.45 6.01
N ALA A 211 -17.60 33.54 6.09
CA ALA A 211 -18.49 33.64 4.94
C ALA A 211 -19.67 34.56 5.24
N THR A 212 -20.08 35.32 4.23
CA THR A 212 -21.25 36.18 4.26
C THR A 212 -22.35 35.60 3.39
N VAL A 213 -23.56 35.56 3.93
CA VAL A 213 -24.79 35.17 3.22
C VAL A 213 -25.81 36.30 3.29
N ARG A 214 -26.67 36.41 2.27
CA ARG A 214 -27.82 37.30 2.28
C ARG A 214 -29.09 36.47 2.39
N LEU A 215 -29.87 36.74 3.42
CA LEU A 215 -31.09 36.00 3.75
C LEU A 215 -32.31 36.90 3.60
N GLN A 216 -33.47 36.29 3.43
CA GLN A 216 -34.76 36.98 3.34
C GLN A 216 -35.61 36.67 4.57
N ARG A 217 -36.52 37.58 4.92
CA ARG A 217 -37.51 37.32 5.96
C ARG A 217 -38.43 36.19 5.51
N GLY A 218 -38.71 35.25 6.40
CA GLY A 218 -39.63 34.15 6.14
C GLY A 218 -40.57 33.87 7.30
N ASP A 219 -41.66 33.15 7.02
CA ASP A 219 -42.56 32.65 8.05
C ASP A 219 -41.88 31.53 8.85
N VAL A 220 -41.69 31.74 10.15
CA VAL A 220 -40.94 30.83 11.02
C VAL A 220 -41.57 29.43 11.04
N ALA A 221 -42.90 29.32 11.02
CA ALA A 221 -43.57 28.02 11.05
C ALA A 221 -43.34 27.24 9.75
N GLN A 222 -43.40 27.92 8.59
CA GLN A 222 -43.06 27.32 7.30
C GLN A 222 -41.60 26.87 7.23
N LEU A 223 -40.66 27.71 7.69
CA LEU A 223 -39.23 27.38 7.68
C LEU A 223 -38.91 26.19 8.59
N ILE A 224 -39.53 26.12 9.78
CA ILE A 224 -39.40 24.96 10.67
C ILE A 224 -39.95 23.69 10.02
N ALA A 225 -41.09 23.78 9.32
CA ALA A 225 -41.66 22.65 8.58
C ALA A 225 -40.75 22.19 7.43
N GLU A 226 -40.12 23.11 6.71
CA GLU A 226 -39.13 22.83 5.66
C GLU A 226 -37.89 22.11 6.25
N MET A 227 -37.35 22.61 7.37
CA MET A 227 -36.23 21.96 8.06
C MET A 227 -36.59 20.56 8.53
N ALA A 228 -37.79 20.37 9.10
CA ALA A 228 -38.26 19.05 9.54
C ALA A 228 -38.35 18.07 8.37
N THR A 229 -38.80 18.54 7.20
CA THR A 229 -38.86 17.75 5.96
C THR A 229 -37.45 17.36 5.49
N THR A 230 -36.52 18.32 5.43
CA THR A 230 -35.11 18.08 5.08
C THR A 230 -34.44 17.10 6.04
N ALA A 231 -34.64 17.27 7.35
CA ALA A 231 -34.11 16.38 8.37
C ALA A 231 -34.67 14.95 8.24
N ALA A 232 -35.97 14.80 7.97
CA ALA A 232 -36.60 13.51 7.73
C ALA A 232 -36.01 12.81 6.48
N LEU A 233 -35.84 13.55 5.39
CA LEU A 233 -35.24 13.05 4.14
C LEU A 233 -33.77 12.65 4.32
N ARG A 234 -33.00 13.37 5.16
CA ARG A 234 -31.63 13.00 5.49
C ARG A 234 -31.57 11.73 6.33
N ARG A 235 -32.41 11.63 7.36
CA ARG A 235 -32.50 10.43 8.20
C ARG A 235 -32.93 9.20 7.39
N SER A 236 -33.81 9.34 6.40
CA SER A 236 -34.23 8.21 5.57
C SER A 236 -33.13 7.69 4.65
N LYS A 237 -32.12 8.51 4.30
CA LYS A 237 -30.99 8.12 3.42
C LYS A 237 -29.70 7.79 4.16
N THR A 238 -29.52 8.31 5.37
CA THR A 238 -28.26 8.16 6.12
C THR A 238 -28.26 6.85 6.91
N PRO A 239 -27.24 5.98 6.74
CA PRO A 239 -27.06 4.80 7.58
C PRO A 239 -26.69 5.18 9.02
N PRO A 240 -27.04 4.36 10.02
CA PRO A 240 -26.54 4.53 11.37
C PRO A 240 -25.01 4.29 11.42
N GLY A 241 -24.35 4.85 12.44
CA GLY A 241 -22.92 4.68 12.69
C GLY A 241 -22.04 5.84 12.20
N SER A 242 -20.73 5.72 12.44
CA SER A 242 -19.74 6.76 12.14
C SER A 242 -19.33 6.70 10.66
N SER A 243 -19.65 7.74 9.90
CA SER A 243 -19.33 7.83 8.47
C SER A 243 -19.09 9.28 8.02
N CYS A 244 -18.37 9.47 6.92
CA CYS A 244 -18.12 10.80 6.34
C CYS A 244 -19.22 11.29 5.38
N GLY A 245 -20.37 10.60 5.35
CA GLY A 245 -21.35 10.78 4.28
C GLY A 245 -20.97 9.99 3.01
N SER A 246 -21.43 10.48 1.85
CA SER A 246 -21.09 9.87 0.56
C SER A 246 -19.61 10.04 0.21
N VAL A 247 -18.90 8.93 0.04
CA VAL A 247 -17.45 8.86 -0.18
C VAL A 247 -17.06 9.24 -1.60
N PHE A 248 -17.79 8.74 -2.59
CA PHE A 248 -17.51 8.92 -4.01
C PHE A 248 -18.35 10.05 -4.61
N LYS A 249 -17.73 10.82 -5.52
CA LYS A 249 -18.44 11.80 -6.35
C LYS A 249 -19.31 11.06 -7.37
N ASN A 250 -20.49 11.61 -7.66
CA ASN A 250 -21.31 11.11 -8.75
C ASN A 250 -20.63 11.36 -10.11
N PRO A 251 -20.58 10.36 -11.00
CA PRO A 251 -20.20 10.56 -12.40
C PRO A 251 -21.31 11.28 -13.18
N ALA A 252 -20.99 11.76 -14.39
CA ALA A 252 -21.96 12.46 -15.23
C ALA A 252 -23.14 11.55 -15.59
N GLY A 253 -24.37 12.03 -15.36
CA GLY A 253 -25.60 11.33 -15.71
C GLY A 253 -25.97 10.15 -14.80
N ASP A 254 -25.21 9.89 -13.73
CA ASP A 254 -25.42 8.71 -12.88
C ASP A 254 -25.02 8.98 -11.43
N SER A 255 -25.29 8.05 -10.51
CA SER A 255 -24.91 8.15 -9.11
C SER A 255 -23.91 7.07 -8.73
N ALA A 256 -22.87 7.47 -7.99
CA ALA A 256 -21.89 6.50 -7.51
C ALA A 256 -22.53 5.45 -6.60
N GLY A 257 -23.55 5.83 -5.80
CA GLY A 257 -24.30 4.88 -4.98
C GLY A 257 -24.99 3.79 -5.80
N ARG A 258 -25.60 4.13 -6.95
CA ARG A 258 -26.23 3.14 -7.84
C ARG A 258 -25.19 2.22 -8.48
N LEU A 259 -24.05 2.77 -8.91
CA LEU A 259 -22.98 1.98 -9.52
C LEU A 259 -22.37 0.97 -8.54
N ILE A 260 -22.12 1.40 -7.31
CA ILE A 260 -21.59 0.52 -6.25
C ILE A 260 -22.59 -0.57 -5.87
N ASP A 261 -23.87 -0.21 -5.84
CA ASP A 261 -24.96 -1.17 -5.60
C ASP A 261 -25.10 -2.18 -6.74
N ALA A 262 -25.05 -1.72 -8.00
CA ALA A 262 -25.09 -2.58 -9.17
C ALA A 262 -23.89 -3.53 -9.25
N ALA A 263 -22.74 -3.13 -8.71
CA ALA A 263 -21.57 -3.99 -8.54
C ALA A 263 -21.71 -5.00 -7.39
N GLY A 264 -22.84 -5.02 -6.67
CA GLY A 264 -23.11 -5.97 -5.59
C GLY A 264 -22.29 -5.72 -4.31
N LEU A 265 -21.78 -4.50 -4.10
CA LEU A 265 -20.81 -4.23 -3.05
C LEU A 265 -21.42 -3.81 -1.70
N ARG A 266 -22.75 -3.82 -1.54
CA ARG A 266 -23.36 -3.56 -0.22
C ARG A 266 -22.93 -4.61 0.79
N GLY A 267 -22.61 -4.18 2.01
CA GLY A 267 -22.15 -5.07 3.07
C GLY A 267 -20.69 -5.52 2.93
N PHE A 268 -19.99 -5.17 1.84
CA PHE A 268 -18.56 -5.46 1.70
C PHE A 268 -17.79 -4.79 2.83
N ALA A 269 -17.02 -5.59 3.57
CA ALA A 269 -16.30 -5.17 4.76
C ALA A 269 -14.80 -5.45 4.63
N SER A 270 -14.03 -4.64 5.32
CA SER A 270 -12.57 -4.72 5.39
C SER A 270 -12.18 -4.24 6.78
N GLY A 271 -11.65 -5.14 7.62
CA GLY A 271 -11.44 -4.83 9.04
C GLY A 271 -12.72 -4.31 9.70
N GLY A 272 -12.63 -3.16 10.39
CA GLY A 272 -13.78 -2.53 11.06
C GLY A 272 -14.66 -1.67 10.14
N ALA A 273 -14.29 -1.47 8.87
CA ALA A 273 -15.06 -0.66 7.93
C ALA A 273 -16.00 -1.51 7.07
N VAL A 274 -17.12 -0.94 6.64
CA VAL A 274 -18.09 -1.62 5.76
C VAL A 274 -18.81 -0.66 4.82
N ILE A 275 -19.20 -1.13 3.63
CA ILE A 275 -20.16 -0.43 2.77
C ILE A 275 -21.58 -0.60 3.33
N ALA A 276 -22.25 0.50 3.62
CA ALA A 276 -23.55 0.48 4.28
C ALA A 276 -24.67 -0.14 3.42
N ASP A 277 -25.46 -1.01 4.03
CA ASP A 277 -26.61 -1.64 3.37
C ASP A 277 -27.66 -0.61 2.95
N LYS A 278 -27.87 0.43 3.75
CA LYS A 278 -28.86 1.48 3.47
C LYS A 278 -28.46 2.37 2.29
N HIS A 279 -27.17 2.69 2.15
CA HIS A 279 -26.69 3.53 1.05
C HIS A 279 -25.27 3.12 0.63
N ALA A 280 -25.14 2.50 -0.54
CA ALA A 280 -23.88 1.93 -1.02
C ALA A 280 -22.71 2.92 -1.24
N ASN A 281 -22.95 4.24 -1.22
CA ASN A 281 -21.88 5.25 -1.29
C ASN A 281 -21.36 5.65 0.11
N TYR A 282 -21.85 5.01 1.17
CA TYR A 282 -21.41 5.27 2.54
C TYR A 282 -20.52 4.13 3.00
N ILE A 283 -19.37 4.50 3.56
CA ILE A 283 -18.52 3.59 4.31
C ILE A 283 -18.71 3.92 5.79
N VAL A 284 -19.13 2.92 6.57
CA VAL A 284 -19.41 3.04 8.00
C VAL A 284 -18.31 2.35 8.78
N ASN A 285 -17.82 3.02 9.82
CA ASN A 285 -16.99 2.44 10.86
C ASN A 285 -17.89 1.71 11.86
N ARG A 286 -17.75 0.37 11.97
CA ARG A 286 -18.46 -0.52 12.90
C ARG A 286 -17.69 -0.74 14.22
N ASP A 287 -16.99 0.31 14.65
CA ASP A 287 -16.05 0.34 15.77
C ASP A 287 -14.70 -0.35 15.46
N HIS A 288 -13.60 0.35 15.77
CA HIS A 288 -12.20 -0.04 15.52
C HIS A 288 -11.75 -0.10 14.05
N ALA A 289 -12.50 0.47 13.10
CA ALA A 289 -12.00 0.62 11.74
C ALA A 289 -10.72 1.48 11.71
N THR A 290 -9.74 1.02 10.94
CA THR A 290 -8.53 1.80 10.65
C THR A 290 -8.70 2.62 9.37
N SER A 291 -7.82 3.59 9.15
CA SER A 291 -7.72 4.30 7.87
C SER A 291 -7.39 3.36 6.71
N ALA A 292 -6.58 2.33 6.95
CA ALA A 292 -6.25 1.29 5.96
C ALA A 292 -7.47 0.46 5.58
N ASP A 293 -8.36 0.15 6.53
CA ASP A 293 -9.63 -0.55 6.29
C ASP A 293 -10.50 0.19 5.28
N VAL A 294 -10.69 1.50 5.52
CA VAL A 294 -11.48 2.37 4.64
C VAL A 294 -10.83 2.50 3.26
N LEU A 295 -9.50 2.66 3.19
CA LEU A 295 -8.77 2.75 1.92
C LEU A 295 -8.89 1.47 1.09
N ARG A 296 -8.83 0.29 1.71
CA ARG A 296 -9.05 -1.00 1.03
C ARG A 296 -10.44 -1.10 0.43
N ILE A 297 -11.48 -0.64 1.14
CA ILE A 297 -12.83 -0.56 0.57
C ILE A 297 -12.88 0.43 -0.59
N ILE A 298 -12.27 1.61 -0.44
CA ILE A 298 -12.27 2.63 -1.49
C ILE A 298 -11.65 2.09 -2.78
N GLU A 299 -10.53 1.40 -2.64
CA GLU A 299 -9.80 0.81 -3.75
C GLU A 299 -10.58 -0.35 -4.39
N HIS A 300 -11.21 -1.21 -3.59
CA HIS A 300 -12.07 -2.29 -4.09
C HIS A 300 -13.25 -1.73 -4.89
N VAL A 301 -13.90 -0.68 -4.39
CA VAL A 301 -14.98 0.01 -5.12
C VAL A 301 -14.50 0.63 -6.42
N ARG A 302 -13.32 1.27 -6.45
CA ARG A 302 -12.77 1.82 -7.70
C ARG A 302 -12.50 0.75 -8.75
N ARG A 303 -12.12 -0.45 -8.32
CA ARG A 303 -11.90 -1.61 -9.21
C ARG A 303 -13.21 -2.25 -9.69
N GLY A 304 -14.23 -2.32 -8.84
CA GLY A 304 -15.49 -3.03 -9.13
C GLY A 304 -16.67 -2.17 -9.64
N ALA A 305 -16.72 -0.87 -9.33
CA ALA A 305 -17.89 -0.01 -9.58
C ALA A 305 -17.70 1.03 -10.69
N ILE A 306 -16.55 1.05 -11.38
CA ILE A 306 -16.40 1.77 -12.65
C ILE A 306 -16.68 0.76 -13.76
N PRO A 307 -17.84 0.81 -14.45
CA PRO A 307 -18.00 0.10 -15.70
C PRO A 307 -16.85 0.56 -16.59
N ARG A 308 -16.03 -0.38 -17.06
CA ARG A 308 -14.99 -0.03 -18.03
C ARG A 308 -15.74 0.58 -19.22
N ARG A 309 -15.14 1.55 -19.93
CA ARG A 309 -15.73 2.26 -21.08
C ARG A 309 -16.29 1.32 -22.18
N ASN A 310 -16.05 0.01 -22.08
CA ASN A 310 -16.51 -1.08 -22.94
C ASN A 310 -17.78 -1.82 -22.47
N ASP A 311 -18.33 -1.57 -21.27
CA ASP A 311 -19.49 -2.32 -20.73
C ASP A 311 -20.87 -1.83 -21.23
N MET A 312 -20.90 -1.06 -22.32
CA MET A 312 -22.14 -0.58 -22.95
C MET A 312 -22.59 -1.41 -24.15
N THR A 313 -21.97 -2.56 -24.42
CA THR A 313 -22.40 -3.45 -25.50
C THR A 313 -22.24 -4.90 -25.06
N GLY A 314 -23.31 -5.70 -25.16
CA GLY A 314 -23.37 -7.12 -24.80
C GLY A 314 -22.51 -8.03 -25.68
N ALA A 315 -21.20 -7.80 -25.70
CA ALA A 315 -20.21 -8.72 -26.19
C ALA A 315 -19.75 -9.59 -25.01
N THR A 316 -19.80 -10.91 -25.20
CA THR A 316 -19.18 -11.87 -24.28
C THR A 316 -17.72 -11.47 -24.05
N MET A 317 -17.36 -11.19 -22.79
CA MET A 317 -15.98 -10.82 -22.42
C MET A 317 -15.01 -11.90 -22.91
N LYS A 318 -14.02 -11.50 -23.71
CA LYS A 318 -12.95 -12.38 -24.14
C LYS A 318 -12.12 -12.77 -22.90
N ARG A 319 -12.02 -14.07 -22.60
CA ARG A 319 -11.17 -14.60 -21.52
C ARG A 319 -9.71 -14.21 -21.78
N ILE A 320 -8.98 -13.87 -20.71
CA ILE A 320 -7.55 -13.54 -20.77
C ILE A 320 -6.79 -14.83 -20.99
N ARG A 321 -5.99 -14.90 -22.05
CA ARG A 321 -5.20 -16.08 -22.34
C ARG A 321 -3.85 -16.00 -21.65
N ILE A 322 -3.63 -16.89 -20.69
CA ILE A 322 -2.48 -16.85 -19.77
C ILE A 322 -1.56 -18.04 -19.97
N GLY A 323 -0.28 -17.79 -20.24
CA GLY A 323 0.74 -18.83 -20.28
C GLY A 323 1.34 -19.05 -18.90
N VAL A 324 1.28 -20.26 -18.34
CA VAL A 324 1.92 -20.57 -17.05
C VAL A 324 3.19 -21.37 -17.33
N ILE A 325 4.36 -20.77 -17.07
CA ILE A 325 5.66 -21.39 -17.34
C ILE A 325 6.22 -22.00 -16.05
N PHE A 326 6.62 -23.27 -16.08
CA PHE A 326 7.11 -24.00 -14.90
C PHE A 326 8.12 -25.12 -15.24
N GLY A 327 8.71 -25.72 -14.21
CA GLY A 327 9.81 -26.68 -14.28
C GLY A 327 11.17 -25.98 -14.27
N GLY A 328 11.93 -26.13 -15.35
CA GLY A 328 13.25 -25.52 -15.54
C GLY A 328 14.42 -26.46 -15.31
N GLN A 329 15.63 -25.96 -15.51
CA GLN A 329 16.88 -26.74 -15.35
C GLN A 329 17.50 -26.57 -13.96
N SER A 330 16.89 -25.73 -13.12
CA SER A 330 17.30 -25.49 -11.73
C SER A 330 17.15 -26.77 -10.89
N GLY A 331 17.92 -26.85 -9.80
CA GLY A 331 17.72 -27.85 -8.75
C GLY A 331 16.38 -27.72 -8.02
N GLU A 332 15.62 -26.64 -8.29
CA GLU A 332 14.30 -26.35 -7.71
C GLU A 332 13.14 -26.72 -8.67
N HIS A 333 13.41 -27.56 -9.68
CA HIS A 333 12.42 -28.02 -10.66
C HIS A 333 11.16 -28.58 -10.00
N GLU A 334 11.31 -29.49 -9.03
CA GLU A 334 10.19 -30.12 -8.31
C GLU A 334 9.34 -29.10 -7.53
N VAL A 335 9.98 -28.12 -6.89
CA VAL A 335 9.28 -27.02 -6.18
C VAL A 335 8.49 -26.16 -7.15
N SER A 336 9.03 -25.94 -8.36
CA SER A 336 8.33 -25.24 -9.43
C SER A 336 7.08 -26.00 -9.90
N LEU A 337 7.13 -27.33 -10.02
CA LEU A 337 5.95 -28.14 -10.39
C LEU A 337 4.82 -28.00 -9.36
N VAL A 338 5.14 -28.08 -8.06
CA VAL A 338 4.15 -27.93 -6.99
C VAL A 338 3.55 -26.52 -6.97
N SER A 339 4.38 -25.48 -7.14
CA SER A 339 3.90 -24.10 -7.24
C SER A 339 3.03 -23.90 -8.50
N ALA A 340 3.37 -24.53 -9.63
CA ALA A 340 2.57 -24.48 -10.84
C ALA A 340 1.20 -25.11 -10.65
N ARG A 341 1.12 -26.29 -10.01
CA ARG A 341 -0.15 -26.93 -9.65
C ARG A 341 -1.03 -25.97 -8.84
N ALA A 342 -0.46 -25.30 -7.85
CA ALA A 342 -1.17 -24.32 -7.04
C ALA A 342 -1.67 -23.13 -7.85
N VAL A 343 -0.83 -22.53 -8.71
CA VAL A 343 -1.22 -21.41 -9.58
C VAL A 343 -2.33 -21.82 -10.54
N LEU A 344 -2.21 -22.96 -11.20
CA LEU A 344 -3.23 -23.48 -12.11
C LEU A 344 -4.58 -23.67 -11.41
N ASN A 345 -4.58 -24.18 -10.17
CA ASN A 345 -5.80 -24.34 -9.37
C ASN A 345 -6.35 -23.00 -8.84
N GLY A 346 -5.50 -21.98 -8.71
CA GLY A 346 -5.88 -20.65 -8.22
C GLY A 346 -6.46 -19.71 -9.30
N LEU A 347 -6.27 -20.04 -10.59
CA LEU A 347 -6.80 -19.26 -11.71
C LEU A 347 -8.28 -19.58 -11.97
N ASP A 348 -9.12 -18.55 -12.01
CA ASP A 348 -10.56 -18.68 -12.30
C ASP A 348 -10.82 -19.06 -13.78
N PRO A 349 -11.41 -20.25 -14.06
CA PRO A 349 -11.70 -20.70 -15.43
C PRO A 349 -12.69 -19.81 -16.20
N ALA A 350 -13.52 -19.03 -15.50
CA ALA A 350 -14.44 -18.08 -16.13
C ALA A 350 -13.71 -16.85 -16.69
N ARG A 351 -12.54 -16.52 -16.15
CA ARG A 351 -11.73 -15.34 -16.52
C ARG A 351 -10.55 -15.68 -17.40
N TYR A 352 -9.94 -16.84 -17.17
CA TYR A 352 -8.67 -17.22 -17.78
C TYR A 352 -8.80 -18.41 -18.73
N ASP A 353 -8.15 -18.29 -19.88
CA ASP A 353 -7.88 -19.39 -20.80
C ASP A 353 -6.41 -19.80 -20.61
N VAL A 354 -6.18 -20.86 -19.85
CA VAL A 354 -4.85 -21.20 -19.33
C VAL A 354 -4.09 -22.12 -20.31
N VAL A 355 -2.85 -21.74 -20.61
CA VAL A 355 -1.91 -22.52 -21.43
C VAL A 355 -0.72 -22.94 -20.57
N PRO A 356 -0.66 -24.21 -20.11
CA PRO A 356 0.50 -24.75 -19.39
C PRO A 356 1.72 -24.89 -20.32
N ILE A 357 2.87 -24.40 -19.88
CA ILE A 357 4.15 -24.45 -20.61
C ILE A 357 5.22 -25.01 -19.65
N GLY A 358 5.68 -26.22 -19.91
CA GLY A 358 6.67 -26.91 -19.08
C GLY A 358 8.07 -26.81 -19.67
N ILE A 359 9.08 -26.77 -18.82
CA ILE A 359 10.50 -26.84 -19.20
C ILE A 359 11.12 -28.04 -18.48
N HIS A 360 11.64 -29.01 -19.22
CA HIS A 360 12.37 -30.15 -18.67
C HIS A 360 13.73 -29.75 -18.08
N LYS A 361 14.31 -30.62 -17.24
CA LYS A 361 15.67 -30.43 -16.69
C LYS A 361 16.78 -30.34 -17.74
N ASN A 362 16.55 -30.85 -18.95
CA ASN A 362 17.46 -30.71 -20.10
C ASN A 362 17.23 -29.42 -20.91
N GLY A 363 16.31 -28.55 -20.47
CA GLY A 363 15.98 -27.29 -21.14
C GLY A 363 14.95 -27.40 -22.26
N GLN A 364 14.38 -28.58 -22.53
CA GLN A 364 13.34 -28.75 -23.55
C GLN A 364 12.01 -28.16 -23.08
N TRP A 365 11.40 -27.34 -23.93
CA TRP A 365 10.09 -26.73 -23.68
C TRP A 365 8.97 -27.57 -24.29
N VAL A 366 7.87 -27.71 -23.56
CA VAL A 366 6.69 -28.50 -23.94
C VAL A 366 5.41 -27.71 -23.65
N ALA A 367 4.44 -27.76 -24.56
CA ALA A 367 3.11 -27.18 -24.39
C ALA A 367 2.06 -28.11 -25.01
N GLY A 368 0.85 -28.12 -24.44
CA GLY A 368 -0.29 -28.93 -24.91
C GLY A 368 -0.46 -30.25 -24.15
N GLY A 369 -1.72 -30.69 -24.01
CA GLY A 369 -2.06 -31.84 -23.16
C GLY A 369 -1.88 -31.53 -21.67
N ASP A 370 -1.77 -32.57 -20.84
CA ASP A 370 -1.46 -32.43 -19.41
C ASP A 370 0.06 -32.39 -19.19
N VAL A 371 0.64 -31.23 -19.52
CA VAL A 371 2.09 -30.98 -19.42
C VAL A 371 2.60 -31.16 -17.99
N LEU A 372 1.80 -30.72 -17.00
CA LEU A 372 2.18 -30.80 -15.60
C LEU A 372 2.25 -32.25 -15.14
N ALA A 373 1.23 -33.08 -15.44
CA ALA A 373 1.29 -34.51 -15.12
C ALA A 373 2.46 -35.21 -15.84
N THR A 374 2.78 -34.78 -17.07
CA THR A 374 3.92 -35.33 -17.82
C THR A 374 5.24 -35.06 -17.09
N LEU A 375 5.46 -33.82 -16.63
CA LEU A 375 6.67 -33.47 -15.89
C LEU A 375 6.71 -34.10 -14.49
N GLU A 376 5.59 -34.16 -13.77
CA GLU A 376 5.49 -34.84 -12.47
C GLU A 376 5.82 -36.34 -12.60
N SER A 377 5.45 -37.00 -13.69
CA SER A 377 5.71 -38.44 -13.90
C SER A 377 7.19 -38.83 -14.02
N VAL A 378 8.06 -37.86 -14.32
CA VAL A 378 9.51 -38.02 -14.45
C VAL A 378 10.29 -37.25 -13.37
N ALA A 379 9.58 -36.64 -12.42
CA ALA A 379 10.17 -35.89 -11.32
C ALA A 379 10.80 -36.84 -10.29
N ASP A 380 11.80 -36.34 -9.57
CA ASP A 380 12.37 -37.09 -8.46
C ASP A 380 11.42 -37.06 -7.26
N VAL A 381 10.80 -38.20 -6.95
CA VAL A 381 9.85 -38.34 -5.85
C VAL A 381 10.47 -37.98 -4.51
N ALA A 382 11.79 -38.16 -4.34
CA ALA A 382 12.49 -37.80 -3.11
C ALA A 382 12.63 -36.28 -2.91
N LEU A 383 12.44 -35.49 -3.97
CA LEU A 383 12.52 -34.03 -3.96
C LEU A 383 11.14 -33.35 -3.99
N LEU A 384 10.04 -34.13 -4.07
CA LEU A 384 8.69 -33.62 -3.96
C LEU A 384 8.31 -33.41 -2.48
N PRO A 385 7.87 -32.20 -2.08
CA PRO A 385 7.39 -31.95 -0.72
C PRO A 385 6.17 -32.82 -0.38
N GLY A 386 6.23 -33.59 0.72
CA GLY A 386 5.08 -34.34 1.28
C GLY A 386 4.94 -35.80 0.83
N GLY A 387 6.06 -36.53 0.72
CA GLY A 387 6.12 -37.92 0.25
C GLY A 387 4.92 -38.81 0.60
N GLY A 388 4.22 -39.28 -0.43
CA GLY A 388 3.15 -40.27 -0.31
C GLY A 388 2.26 -40.35 -1.56
N ASP A 389 2.26 -41.54 -2.17
CA ASP A 389 1.34 -42.03 -3.21
C ASP A 389 1.34 -41.35 -4.59
N HIS A 390 2.39 -41.61 -5.38
CA HIS A 390 2.31 -41.49 -6.84
C HIS A 390 2.28 -42.87 -7.50
N VAL A 391 1.23 -43.07 -8.31
CA VAL A 391 0.98 -44.26 -9.14
C VAL A 391 2.10 -44.44 -10.16
N GLN A 392 2.52 -45.69 -10.34
CA GLN A 392 3.59 -46.10 -11.24
C GLN A 392 3.29 -45.64 -12.70
N PRO A 393 4.23 -44.97 -13.39
CA PRO A 393 3.95 -44.33 -14.68
C PRO A 393 3.88 -45.34 -15.85
N PRO A 394 3.13 -45.02 -16.92
CA PRO A 394 3.26 -45.71 -18.19
C PRO A 394 4.58 -45.33 -18.88
N GLN A 395 5.26 -46.32 -19.44
CA GLN A 395 6.51 -46.12 -20.20
C GLN A 395 6.24 -45.39 -21.51
N VAL A 396 6.74 -44.16 -21.64
CA VAL A 396 6.79 -43.44 -22.93
C VAL A 396 8.22 -43.55 -23.49
N PRO A 397 8.42 -43.89 -24.78
CA PRO A 397 9.76 -44.06 -25.33
C PRO A 397 10.52 -42.74 -25.38
N ALA A 398 11.74 -42.73 -24.83
CA ALA A 398 12.69 -41.65 -25.01
C ALA A 398 13.19 -41.64 -26.47
N GLN A 399 12.62 -40.76 -27.29
CA GLN A 399 13.26 -40.34 -28.53
C GLN A 399 13.11 -38.82 -28.67
N THR A 400 14.23 -38.11 -28.58
CA THR A 400 14.70 -37.21 -29.66
C THR A 400 16.03 -36.56 -29.28
N THR A 401 16.88 -36.44 -30.28
CA THR A 401 18.25 -35.93 -30.24
C THR A 401 18.31 -34.48 -29.77
N ALA A 402 19.17 -34.22 -28.78
CA ALA A 402 19.41 -32.91 -28.20
C ALA A 402 19.99 -31.91 -29.21
N SER A 403 19.34 -30.76 -29.34
CA SER A 403 19.91 -29.53 -29.89
C SER A 403 19.31 -28.36 -29.10
N PRO A 404 20.09 -27.35 -28.71
CA PRO A 404 19.56 -26.21 -27.98
C PRO A 404 18.65 -25.42 -28.94
N HIS A 405 17.34 -25.43 -28.69
CA HIS A 405 16.36 -24.68 -29.48
C HIS A 405 15.93 -23.43 -28.72
N LEU A 406 16.28 -22.25 -29.25
CA LEU A 406 15.48 -21.03 -29.08
C LEU A 406 14.22 -21.27 -29.93
N ILE A 407 13.01 -21.33 -29.35
CA ILE A 407 11.82 -21.68 -30.14
C ILE A 407 11.57 -20.61 -31.21
N LEU A 408 11.93 -20.94 -32.45
CA LEU A 408 11.19 -20.66 -33.67
C LEU A 408 11.40 -21.86 -34.62
N ARG A 409 10.43 -22.80 -34.66
CA ARG A 409 10.25 -23.68 -35.83
C ARG A 409 8.80 -23.66 -36.28
N GLY A 410 8.53 -22.75 -37.21
CA GLY A 410 7.37 -22.81 -38.09
C GLY A 410 7.66 -23.76 -39.24
N ASP A 411 7.21 -25.01 -39.13
CA ASP A 411 6.95 -25.93 -40.24
C ASP A 411 6.02 -27.09 -39.83
N GLY A 412 5.08 -26.85 -38.91
CA GLY A 412 3.95 -27.77 -38.68
C GLY A 412 4.08 -28.73 -37.49
N SER A 413 4.95 -28.46 -36.51
CA SER A 413 4.83 -29.07 -35.18
C SER A 413 3.99 -28.19 -34.24
N THR A 414 3.03 -28.81 -33.57
CA THR A 414 1.84 -28.26 -32.90
C THR A 414 2.09 -27.26 -31.75
N VAL A 415 3.32 -27.10 -31.26
CA VAL A 415 3.65 -26.26 -30.09
C VAL A 415 3.51 -24.76 -30.41
N SER A 416 3.87 -24.32 -31.62
CA SER A 416 3.84 -22.88 -31.95
C SER A 416 2.42 -22.29 -32.01
N GLN A 417 1.39 -23.08 -32.37
CA GLN A 417 0.00 -22.58 -32.41
C GLN A 417 -0.59 -22.39 -31.01
N GLN A 418 -0.18 -23.21 -30.03
CA GLN A 418 -0.71 -23.17 -28.68
C GLN A 418 -0.15 -22.02 -27.83
N ILE A 419 1.02 -21.48 -28.18
CA ILE A 419 1.69 -20.39 -27.45
C ILE A 419 1.48 -19.02 -28.15
N GLN A 420 0.90 -18.99 -29.36
CA GLN A 420 0.56 -17.73 -30.05
C GLN A 420 -0.56 -16.98 -29.34
N GLY A 421 -0.46 -15.65 -29.22
CA GLY A 421 -1.57 -14.79 -28.74
C GLY A 421 -1.88 -14.93 -27.25
N LEU A 422 -0.84 -15.14 -26.42
CA LEU A 422 -0.95 -14.98 -24.97
C LEU A 422 -1.07 -13.49 -24.64
N ASP A 423 -2.00 -13.16 -23.75
CA ASP A 423 -2.18 -11.79 -23.24
C ASP A 423 -1.19 -11.51 -22.09
N VAL A 424 -0.78 -12.55 -21.36
CA VAL A 424 0.12 -12.46 -20.20
C VAL A 424 0.78 -13.81 -19.90
N VAL A 425 1.96 -13.78 -19.30
CA VAL A 425 2.67 -14.97 -18.81
C VAL A 425 2.84 -14.93 -17.28
N PHE A 426 2.61 -16.07 -16.63
CA PHE A 426 2.92 -16.29 -15.23
C PHE A 426 4.14 -17.22 -15.13
N PRO A 427 5.36 -16.68 -14.91
CA PRO A 427 6.53 -17.50 -14.67
C PRO A 427 6.49 -18.04 -13.23
N VAL A 428 6.47 -19.35 -13.09
CA VAL A 428 6.50 -20.07 -11.81
C VAL A 428 7.77 -20.92 -11.79
N LEU A 429 8.92 -20.27 -12.01
CA LEU A 429 10.25 -20.89 -12.06
C LEU A 429 11.04 -20.45 -10.83
N HIS A 430 11.79 -21.36 -10.22
CA HIS A 430 12.61 -21.09 -9.04
C HIS A 430 14.10 -21.28 -9.34
N GLY A 431 14.92 -20.41 -8.77
CA GLY A 431 16.37 -20.42 -8.90
C GLY A 431 16.88 -19.88 -10.24
N PRO A 432 18.09 -20.32 -10.66
CA PRO A 432 18.74 -19.83 -11.88
C PRO A 432 17.85 -19.94 -13.12
N MET A 433 17.91 -18.93 -13.99
CA MET A 433 17.07 -18.69 -15.18
C MET A 433 15.58 -18.38 -14.92
N GLY A 434 15.05 -18.64 -13.72
CA GLY A 434 13.68 -18.28 -13.32
C GLY A 434 13.59 -16.94 -12.61
N GLU A 435 14.53 -16.70 -11.71
CA GLU A 435 14.52 -15.58 -10.77
C GLU A 435 15.59 -14.51 -11.05
N ASP A 436 16.49 -14.77 -12.00
CA ASP A 436 17.69 -13.95 -12.26
C ASP A 436 17.55 -12.94 -13.41
N GLY A 437 16.34 -12.79 -13.96
CA GLY A 437 16.07 -11.89 -15.07
C GLY A 437 16.13 -12.54 -16.46
N THR A 438 16.58 -13.79 -16.58
CA THR A 438 16.74 -14.46 -17.88
C THR A 438 15.40 -14.67 -18.59
N ILE A 439 14.42 -15.29 -17.91
CA ILE A 439 13.09 -15.51 -18.48
C ILE A 439 12.35 -14.19 -18.71
N GLN A 440 12.53 -13.21 -17.82
CA GLN A 440 11.95 -11.88 -17.95
C GLN A 440 12.48 -11.18 -19.21
N GLY A 441 13.77 -11.32 -19.51
CA GLY A 441 14.38 -10.77 -20.73
C GLY A 441 13.83 -11.42 -22.01
N LEU A 442 13.58 -12.73 -21.99
CA LEU A 442 12.91 -13.42 -23.09
C LEU A 442 11.49 -12.87 -23.33
N LEU A 443 10.74 -12.63 -22.25
CA LEU A 443 9.37 -12.13 -22.33
C LEU A 443 9.31 -10.65 -22.74
N ASP A 444 10.26 -9.82 -22.28
CA ASP A 444 10.46 -8.44 -22.73
C ASP A 444 10.71 -8.42 -24.25
N LEU A 445 11.60 -9.28 -24.77
CA LEU A 445 11.90 -9.39 -26.21
C LEU A 445 10.71 -9.92 -27.02
N ALA A 446 9.91 -10.81 -26.44
CA ALA A 446 8.71 -11.35 -27.07
C ALA A 446 7.54 -10.35 -27.08
N GLY A 447 7.65 -9.23 -26.34
CA GLY A 447 6.58 -8.26 -26.21
C GLY A 447 5.38 -8.79 -25.44
N ILE A 448 5.59 -9.66 -24.44
CA ILE A 448 4.53 -10.31 -23.68
C ILE A 448 4.57 -9.80 -22.23
N PRO A 449 3.47 -9.22 -21.69
CA PRO A 449 3.39 -8.88 -20.28
C PRO A 449 3.57 -10.12 -19.38
N TYR A 450 4.18 -9.96 -18.21
CA TYR A 450 4.40 -11.07 -17.29
C TYR A 450 4.28 -10.70 -15.81
N VAL A 451 3.92 -11.70 -15.01
CA VAL A 451 3.80 -11.59 -13.56
C VAL A 451 5.18 -11.49 -12.90
N GLY A 452 5.27 -10.61 -11.90
CA GLY A 452 6.43 -10.47 -11.03
C GLY A 452 7.44 -9.43 -11.48
N CYS A 453 8.60 -9.43 -10.82
CA CYS A 453 9.65 -8.44 -11.02
C CYS A 453 10.18 -8.43 -12.46
N GLY A 454 10.63 -7.25 -12.94
CA GLY A 454 11.27 -7.11 -14.25
C GLY A 454 12.74 -7.56 -14.23
N VAL A 455 13.41 -7.52 -15.39
CA VAL A 455 14.79 -8.00 -15.58
C VAL A 455 15.76 -7.47 -14.52
N LEU A 456 15.76 -6.14 -14.27
CA LEU A 456 16.69 -5.52 -13.33
C LEU A 456 16.45 -6.01 -11.91
N ALA A 457 15.20 -5.94 -11.44
CA ALA A 457 14.82 -6.34 -10.09
C ALA A 457 15.10 -7.81 -9.82
N SER A 458 14.80 -8.69 -10.77
CA SER A 458 15.12 -10.12 -10.70
C SER A 458 16.64 -10.35 -10.61
N ALA A 459 17.43 -9.75 -11.52
CA ALA A 459 18.89 -9.88 -11.49
C ALA A 459 19.52 -9.35 -10.20
N VAL A 460 19.04 -8.21 -9.70
CA VAL A 460 19.50 -7.61 -8.44
C VAL A 460 19.08 -8.45 -7.25
N GLY A 461 17.85 -8.96 -7.22
CA GLY A 461 17.33 -9.82 -6.15
C GLY A 461 18.09 -11.15 -6.02
N MET A 462 18.56 -11.70 -7.15
CA MET A 462 19.35 -12.93 -7.15
C MET A 462 20.80 -12.72 -6.66
N ASP A 463 21.47 -11.65 -7.09
CA ASP A 463 22.86 -11.37 -6.70
C ASP A 463 22.93 -10.69 -5.33
N LYS A 464 23.26 -11.45 -4.28
CA LYS A 464 23.32 -10.96 -2.89
C LYS A 464 24.21 -9.74 -2.69
N ALA A 465 25.27 -9.59 -3.47
CA ALA A 465 26.16 -8.43 -3.36
C ALA A 465 25.51 -7.19 -3.99
N MET A 466 24.85 -7.34 -5.14
CA MET A 466 24.17 -6.22 -5.81
C MET A 466 22.94 -5.79 -5.02
N MET A 467 22.19 -6.75 -4.48
CA MET A 467 21.08 -6.51 -3.57
C MET A 467 21.52 -5.66 -2.36
N LYS A 468 22.57 -6.08 -1.64
CA LYS A 468 23.08 -5.33 -0.48
C LYS A 468 23.62 -3.94 -0.86
N ALA A 469 24.23 -3.81 -2.04
CA ALA A 469 24.67 -2.50 -2.55
C ALA A 469 23.48 -1.57 -2.81
N ALA A 470 22.40 -2.07 -3.42
CA ALA A 470 21.17 -1.29 -3.63
C ALA A 470 20.53 -0.87 -2.31
N PHE A 471 20.48 -1.76 -1.33
CA PHE A 471 19.95 -1.46 0.00
C PHE A 471 20.77 -0.41 0.74
N ALA A 472 22.10 -0.54 0.72
CA ALA A 472 22.99 0.45 1.32
C ALA A 472 22.82 1.83 0.66
N ALA A 473 22.72 1.89 -0.67
CA ALA A 473 22.48 3.14 -1.40
C ALA A 473 21.11 3.77 -1.05
N ALA A 474 20.11 2.95 -0.73
CA ALA A 474 18.79 3.41 -0.28
C ALA A 474 18.73 3.76 1.22
N GLY A 475 19.86 3.72 1.94
CA GLY A 475 19.93 3.96 3.38
C GLY A 475 19.14 2.95 4.19
N LEU A 476 19.11 1.69 3.74
CA LEU A 476 18.47 0.58 4.45
C LEU A 476 19.48 -0.14 5.36
N PRO A 477 19.06 -0.57 6.56
CA PRO A 477 19.93 -1.26 7.50
C PRO A 477 20.27 -2.65 6.95
N VAL A 478 21.55 -2.90 6.69
CA VAL A 478 22.10 -4.21 6.33
C VAL A 478 23.26 -4.53 7.28
N VAL A 479 23.50 -5.81 7.55
CA VAL A 479 24.67 -6.22 8.34
C VAL A 479 25.96 -5.86 7.60
N PRO A 480 27.07 -5.58 8.32
CA PRO A 480 28.38 -5.43 7.70
C PRO A 480 28.71 -6.63 6.80
N TRP A 481 29.21 -6.36 5.59
CA TRP A 481 29.49 -7.39 4.60
C TRP A 481 30.65 -7.00 3.69
N GLN A 482 31.25 -7.99 3.04
CA GLN A 482 32.33 -7.86 2.06
C GLN A 482 32.09 -8.79 0.86
N LEU A 483 32.56 -8.36 -0.31
CA LEU A 483 32.56 -9.16 -1.54
C LEU A 483 33.95 -9.71 -1.81
N VAL A 484 34.05 -11.03 -1.95
CA VAL A 484 35.28 -11.75 -2.30
C VAL A 484 35.16 -12.32 -3.71
N GLN A 485 36.17 -12.08 -4.54
CA GLN A 485 36.31 -12.77 -5.84
C GLN A 485 37.02 -14.10 -5.62
N ALA A 486 36.43 -15.19 -6.11
CA ALA A 486 37.01 -16.53 -5.98
C ALA A 486 38.42 -16.62 -6.59
N HIS A 487 38.66 -15.89 -7.68
CA HIS A 487 39.99 -15.78 -8.29
C HIS A 487 41.01 -15.19 -7.32
N THR A 488 40.70 -14.06 -6.69
CA THR A 488 41.59 -13.41 -5.71
C THR A 488 41.85 -14.32 -4.51
N TYR A 489 40.81 -14.96 -3.97
CA TYR A 489 40.96 -15.90 -2.86
C TYR A 489 41.86 -17.09 -3.21
N LYS A 490 41.70 -17.69 -4.40
CA LYS A 490 42.52 -18.83 -4.85
C LYS A 490 44.01 -18.49 -4.97
N HIS A 491 44.34 -17.24 -5.30
CA HIS A 491 45.74 -16.79 -5.44
C HIS A 491 46.32 -16.22 -4.14
N HIS A 492 45.50 -15.61 -3.29
CA HIS A 492 45.93 -14.90 -2.09
C HIS A 492 45.01 -15.18 -0.89
N PRO A 493 44.88 -16.44 -0.42
CA PRO A 493 43.89 -16.81 0.58
C PRO A 493 44.10 -16.10 1.92
N ASP A 494 45.35 -16.05 2.42
CA ASP A 494 45.65 -15.41 3.71
C ASP A 494 45.39 -13.92 3.69
N GLN A 495 45.74 -13.22 2.60
CA GLN A 495 45.49 -11.78 2.47
C GLN A 495 44.00 -11.46 2.44
N VAL A 496 43.20 -12.25 1.74
CA VAL A 496 41.74 -12.10 1.72
C VAL A 496 41.15 -12.32 3.11
N ILE A 497 41.61 -13.35 3.83
CA ILE A 497 41.16 -13.62 5.19
C ILE A 497 41.55 -12.48 6.14
N ASP A 498 42.78 -11.99 6.09
CA ASP A 498 43.23 -10.85 6.90
C ASP A 498 42.37 -9.60 6.66
N GLN A 499 42.01 -9.33 5.39
CA GLN A 499 41.13 -8.22 5.04
C GLN A 499 39.71 -8.38 5.58
N LEU A 500 39.18 -9.61 5.59
CA LEU A 500 37.86 -9.91 6.14
C LEU A 500 37.86 -9.73 7.66
N GLU A 501 38.85 -10.28 8.37
CA GLU A 501 38.99 -10.17 9.83
C GLU A 501 39.25 -8.72 10.29
N ALA A 502 39.80 -7.87 9.43
CA ALA A 502 39.97 -6.44 9.72
C ALA A 502 38.65 -5.65 9.67
N GLN A 503 37.61 -6.15 9.02
CA GLN A 503 36.35 -5.41 8.78
C GLN A 503 35.12 -6.07 9.38
N LEU A 504 35.16 -7.38 9.63
CA LEU A 504 34.03 -8.19 10.11
C LEU A 504 34.44 -8.96 11.38
N HIS A 505 33.45 -9.26 12.21
CA HIS A 505 33.64 -10.05 13.42
C HIS A 505 33.00 -11.44 13.31
N TYR A 506 33.56 -12.41 14.02
CA TYR A 506 32.94 -13.74 14.14
C TYR A 506 31.71 -13.72 15.06
N PRO A 507 30.69 -14.56 14.81
CA PRO A 507 30.59 -15.47 13.66
C PRO A 507 30.31 -14.72 12.36
N MET A 508 30.78 -15.26 11.24
CA MET A 508 30.47 -14.74 9.90
C MET A 508 29.64 -15.77 9.11
N PHE A 509 28.92 -15.32 8.10
CA PHE A 509 28.30 -16.19 7.11
C PHE A 509 28.99 -16.02 5.76
N VAL A 510 29.46 -17.12 5.19
CA VAL A 510 30.04 -17.19 3.84
C VAL A 510 28.97 -17.72 2.90
N LYS A 511 28.67 -16.99 1.82
CA LYS A 511 27.56 -17.27 0.90
C LYS A 511 27.99 -17.10 -0.56
N PRO A 512 27.69 -18.04 -1.47
CA PRO A 512 27.76 -17.78 -2.91
C PRO A 512 26.79 -16.64 -3.25
N ALA A 513 27.19 -15.71 -4.12
CA ALA A 513 26.38 -14.52 -4.39
C ALA A 513 25.07 -14.86 -5.12
N ASN A 514 25.09 -15.82 -6.06
CA ASN A 514 23.99 -16.10 -7.00
C ASN A 514 23.32 -17.47 -6.81
N MET A 515 23.43 -18.06 -5.61
CA MET A 515 22.76 -19.34 -5.29
C MET A 515 21.56 -19.13 -4.34
N GLY A 516 20.46 -19.82 -4.60
CA GLY A 516 19.29 -19.88 -3.72
C GLY A 516 19.38 -21.01 -2.68
N SER A 517 18.34 -21.11 -1.84
CA SER A 517 18.06 -22.31 -1.04
C SER A 517 19.19 -22.80 -0.11
N SER A 518 19.96 -21.85 0.43
CA SER A 518 21.05 -22.09 1.39
C SER A 518 22.20 -22.98 0.90
N VAL A 519 22.28 -23.25 -0.41
CA VAL A 519 23.34 -24.08 -1.00
C VAL A 519 24.69 -23.36 -0.93
N GLY A 520 25.71 -24.05 -0.41
CA GLY A 520 27.07 -23.53 -0.29
C GLY A 520 27.26 -22.47 0.81
N ILE A 521 26.26 -22.26 1.67
CA ILE A 521 26.36 -21.33 2.80
C ILE A 521 27.05 -21.98 3.99
N SER A 522 27.90 -21.23 4.69
CA SER A 522 28.56 -21.70 5.93
C SER A 522 28.57 -20.61 7.00
N LYS A 523 28.12 -20.95 8.21
CA LYS A 523 28.34 -20.13 9.42
C LYS A 523 29.71 -20.49 10.00
N VAL A 524 30.61 -19.53 10.06
CA VAL A 524 32.00 -19.74 10.46
C VAL A 524 32.30 -18.98 11.76
N LYS A 525 32.91 -19.66 12.73
CA LYS A 525 33.21 -19.14 14.07
C LYS A 525 34.71 -18.91 14.30
N SER A 526 35.55 -19.29 13.33
CA SER A 526 37.00 -19.20 13.40
C SER A 526 37.64 -19.00 12.03
N ARG A 527 38.92 -18.62 12.00
CA ARG A 527 39.72 -18.47 10.79
C ARG A 527 39.79 -19.75 9.95
N ALA A 528 39.99 -20.89 10.61
CA ALA A 528 40.04 -22.20 9.95
C ALA A 528 38.70 -22.53 9.28
N GLU A 529 37.59 -22.27 9.97
CA GLU A 529 36.25 -22.44 9.40
C GLU A 529 35.99 -21.45 8.25
N LEU A 530 36.45 -20.20 8.36
CA LEU A 530 36.33 -19.21 7.29
C LEU A 530 37.03 -19.67 6.01
N HIS A 531 38.24 -20.24 6.13
CA HIS A 531 38.96 -20.80 4.99
C HIS A 531 38.17 -21.95 4.33
N ILE A 532 37.63 -22.88 5.12
CA ILE A 532 36.81 -24.00 4.63
C ILE A 532 35.53 -23.49 3.96
N GLY A 533 34.84 -22.54 4.59
CA GLY A 533 33.61 -21.93 4.06
C GLY A 533 33.85 -21.21 2.73
N LEU A 534 34.95 -20.46 2.61
CA LEU A 534 35.34 -19.80 1.36
C LEU A 534 35.68 -20.81 0.26
N GLN A 535 36.39 -21.90 0.59
CA GLN A 535 36.68 -22.97 -0.37
C GLN A 535 35.39 -23.61 -0.90
N LEU A 536 34.44 -23.92 -0.01
CA LEU A 536 33.14 -24.48 -0.39
C LEU A 536 32.35 -23.49 -1.26
N ALA A 537 32.20 -22.25 -0.85
CA ALA A 537 31.42 -21.27 -1.61
C ALA A 537 32.01 -21.02 -3.02
N CYS A 538 33.35 -21.07 -3.14
CA CYS A 538 34.07 -20.95 -4.42
C CYS A 538 33.84 -22.11 -5.41
N THR A 539 33.22 -23.23 -4.99
CA THR A 539 32.82 -24.30 -5.92
C THR A 539 31.50 -24.00 -6.61
N TYR A 540 30.67 -23.11 -6.02
CA TYR A 540 29.35 -22.77 -6.53
C TYR A 540 29.31 -21.43 -7.27
N ASP A 541 30.14 -20.46 -6.87
CA ASP A 541 30.14 -19.13 -7.50
C ASP A 541 31.55 -18.53 -7.56
N ARG A 542 31.77 -17.68 -8.55
CA ARG A 542 32.97 -16.83 -8.68
C ARG A 542 32.93 -15.62 -7.75
N ARG A 543 31.75 -15.23 -7.24
CA ARG A 543 31.53 -14.11 -6.32
C ARG A 543 30.97 -14.62 -5.01
N ILE A 544 31.66 -14.33 -3.90
CA ILE A 544 31.31 -14.79 -2.57
C ILE A 544 31.02 -13.59 -1.67
N VAL A 545 29.88 -13.60 -0.99
CA VAL A 545 29.54 -12.61 0.05
C VAL A 545 29.93 -13.19 1.40
N VAL A 546 30.67 -12.40 2.18
CA VAL A 546 30.93 -12.69 3.59
C VAL A 546 30.26 -11.60 4.40
N GLU A 547 29.36 -11.99 5.32
CA GLU A 547 28.62 -11.04 6.15
C GLU A 547 28.77 -11.36 7.63
N GLN A 548 28.73 -10.33 8.46
CA GLN A 548 28.79 -10.48 9.91
C GLN A 548 27.49 -11.12 10.42
N GLY A 549 27.62 -12.19 11.19
CA GLY A 549 26.51 -12.84 11.85
C GLY A 549 25.97 -12.02 13.01
N VAL A 550 24.65 -12.04 13.17
CA VAL A 550 23.93 -11.43 14.29
C VAL A 550 23.00 -12.46 14.93
N THR A 551 22.78 -12.35 16.24
CA THR A 551 21.76 -13.15 16.93
C THR A 551 20.41 -12.48 16.71
N ALA A 552 19.60 -13.04 15.83
CA ALA A 552 18.38 -12.40 15.36
C ALA A 552 17.24 -13.39 15.13
N ARG A 553 16.01 -12.89 15.19
CA ARG A 553 14.80 -13.58 14.75
C ARG A 553 14.62 -13.39 13.23
N GLU A 554 14.14 -14.41 12.53
CA GLU A 554 13.86 -14.33 11.09
C GLU A 554 12.42 -13.84 10.86
N ILE A 555 12.30 -12.62 10.37
CA ILE A 555 11.02 -11.96 10.10
C ILE A 555 10.86 -11.79 8.59
N GLU A 556 9.74 -12.23 8.03
CA GLU A 556 9.43 -12.10 6.61
C GLU A 556 8.24 -11.15 6.41
N VAL A 557 8.21 -10.44 5.28
CA VAL A 557 7.08 -9.60 4.86
C VAL A 557 6.83 -9.80 3.37
N SER A 558 5.61 -10.21 2.99
CA SER A 558 5.17 -10.22 1.59
C SER A 558 4.83 -8.83 1.10
N VAL A 559 5.31 -8.48 -0.09
CA VAL A 559 5.01 -7.23 -0.82
C VAL A 559 4.28 -7.56 -2.12
N LEU A 560 3.24 -6.80 -2.45
CA LEU A 560 2.39 -6.98 -3.64
C LEU A 560 2.07 -5.61 -4.26
N GLY A 561 2.40 -5.42 -5.53
CA GLY A 561 2.09 -4.20 -6.29
C GLY A 561 3.19 -3.76 -7.24
N ASN A 562 2.93 -2.65 -7.93
CA ASN A 562 3.87 -1.97 -8.83
C ASN A 562 4.29 -0.62 -8.21
N GLU A 563 3.74 0.50 -8.68
CA GLU A 563 4.10 1.86 -8.24
C GLU A 563 3.61 2.21 -6.83
N ALA A 564 2.49 1.60 -6.43
CA ALA A 564 1.91 1.71 -5.09
C ALA A 564 1.84 0.32 -4.43
N PRO A 565 2.99 -0.25 -4.02
CA PRO A 565 3.03 -1.58 -3.40
C PRO A 565 2.47 -1.53 -1.98
N ASP A 566 1.84 -2.64 -1.59
CA ASP A 566 1.37 -2.87 -0.22
C ASP A 566 2.15 -4.02 0.43
N ALA A 567 2.24 -4.00 1.75
CA ALA A 567 2.96 -4.97 2.55
C ALA A 567 2.00 -5.70 3.48
N SER A 568 2.05 -7.03 3.47
CA SER A 568 1.32 -7.91 4.39
C SER A 568 1.71 -7.68 5.86
N VAL A 569 0.99 -8.32 6.78
CA VAL A 569 1.46 -8.49 8.17
C VAL A 569 2.75 -9.31 8.20
N PRO A 570 3.73 -8.98 9.06
CA PRO A 570 4.96 -9.74 9.16
C PRO A 570 4.68 -11.17 9.65
N GLY A 571 5.43 -12.13 9.12
CA GLY A 571 5.49 -13.50 9.59
C GLY A 571 6.86 -13.80 10.19
N GLU A 572 6.93 -14.83 11.03
CA GLU A 572 8.19 -15.27 11.65
C GLU A 572 8.39 -16.77 11.39
N ILE A 573 9.62 -17.11 11.02
CA ILE A 573 10.08 -18.49 10.94
C ILE A 573 10.92 -18.76 12.18
N ILE A 574 10.52 -19.76 12.96
CA ILE A 574 11.28 -20.24 14.10
C ILE A 574 11.93 -21.57 13.66
N PRO A 575 13.23 -21.56 13.30
CA PRO A 575 13.92 -22.76 12.85
C PRO A 575 14.04 -23.80 13.98
N ALA A 576 13.99 -25.08 13.62
CA ALA A 576 14.20 -26.18 14.57
C ALA A 576 15.69 -26.36 14.97
N ASN A 577 16.62 -25.84 14.15
CA ASN A 577 18.07 -25.88 14.33
C ASN A 577 18.66 -24.47 14.58
N GLU A 578 19.97 -24.37 14.85
CA GLU A 578 20.68 -23.08 15.13
C GLU A 578 20.56 -22.03 13.99
N TRP A 579 20.09 -22.42 12.78
CA TRP A 579 19.75 -21.55 11.63
C TRP A 579 18.92 -22.30 10.56
N TYR A 580 18.31 -21.57 9.60
CA TYR A 580 17.38 -22.12 8.59
C TYR A 580 18.09 -22.66 7.32
N ASP A 581 18.39 -23.96 7.30
CA ASP A 581 19.07 -24.67 6.20
C ASP A 581 18.11 -25.33 5.19
N TYR A 582 18.66 -25.96 4.13
CA TYR A 582 17.88 -26.62 3.07
C TYR A 582 17.00 -27.76 3.60
N GLU A 583 17.53 -28.57 4.52
CA GLU A 583 16.78 -29.68 5.13
C GLU A 583 15.61 -29.16 5.97
N ALA A 584 15.78 -28.06 6.72
CA ALA A 584 14.71 -27.42 7.48
C ALA A 584 13.63 -26.75 6.61
N LYS A 585 13.94 -26.40 5.36
CA LYS A 585 13.01 -25.76 4.40
C LYS A 585 12.09 -26.76 3.69
N TYR A 586 12.56 -27.98 3.42
CA TYR A 586 11.86 -28.92 2.53
C TYR A 586 11.67 -30.34 3.09
N LEU A 587 12.37 -30.73 4.16
CA LEU A 587 12.43 -32.13 4.62
C LEU A 587 12.01 -32.34 6.10
N ASN A 588 11.89 -31.28 6.91
CA ASN A 588 11.67 -31.42 8.36
C ASN A 588 10.38 -30.73 8.88
N ASP A 589 9.47 -31.49 9.46
CA ASP A 589 8.17 -31.07 10.03
C ASP A 589 8.24 -30.25 11.34
N ALA A 590 9.45 -29.87 11.80
CA ALA A 590 9.66 -29.24 13.11
C ALA A 590 9.77 -27.69 13.08
N THR A 591 9.82 -27.06 11.90
CA THR A 591 9.88 -25.60 11.77
C THR A 591 8.53 -24.96 12.10
N GLN A 592 8.49 -24.03 13.05
CA GLN A 592 7.27 -23.32 13.43
C GLN A 592 7.12 -22.02 12.64
N VAL A 593 5.93 -21.81 12.06
CA VAL A 593 5.55 -20.57 11.37
C VAL A 593 4.57 -19.79 12.24
N VAL A 594 4.88 -18.53 12.54
CA VAL A 594 4.03 -17.64 13.36
C VAL A 594 3.60 -16.44 12.52
N ILE A 595 2.29 -16.35 12.24
CA ILE A 595 1.71 -15.26 11.45
C ILE A 595 0.43 -14.77 12.15
N PRO A 596 0.32 -13.48 12.51
CA PRO A 596 1.38 -12.47 12.48
C PRO A 596 2.54 -12.77 13.46
N ALA A 597 3.75 -12.34 13.12
CA ALA A 597 4.92 -12.39 14.01
C ALA A 597 4.65 -11.65 15.32
N VAL A 598 5.22 -12.14 16.43
CA VAL A 598 5.06 -11.52 17.75
C VAL A 598 5.95 -10.26 17.84
N LEU A 599 5.40 -9.14 17.37
CA LEU A 599 6.02 -7.82 17.33
C LEU A 599 5.06 -6.77 17.89
N THR A 600 5.59 -5.68 18.44
CA THR A 600 4.76 -4.54 18.82
C THR A 600 4.15 -3.87 17.57
N PRO A 601 3.06 -3.09 17.70
CA PRO A 601 2.49 -2.37 16.56
C PRO A 601 3.50 -1.44 15.85
N ALA A 602 4.40 -0.80 16.60
CA ALA A 602 5.44 0.07 16.06
C ALA A 602 6.51 -0.71 15.27
N GLN A 603 6.96 -1.86 15.79
CA GLN A 603 7.90 -2.75 15.10
C GLN A 603 7.29 -3.32 13.82
N SER A 604 6.03 -3.76 13.88
CA SER A 604 5.29 -4.25 12.71
C SER A 604 5.16 -3.18 11.62
N LEU A 605 4.84 -1.94 11.99
CA LEU A 605 4.82 -0.82 11.04
C LEU A 605 6.20 -0.56 10.44
N THR A 606 7.25 -0.58 11.27
CA THR A 606 8.64 -0.32 10.86
C THR A 606 9.12 -1.35 9.84
N VAL A 607 8.97 -2.65 10.12
CA VAL A 607 9.43 -3.71 9.21
C VAL A 607 8.64 -3.72 7.91
N ARG A 608 7.34 -3.42 7.93
CA ARG A 608 6.52 -3.27 6.72
C ARG A 608 6.99 -2.09 5.86
N GLN A 609 7.31 -0.94 6.47
CA GLN A 609 7.87 0.21 5.75
C GLN A 609 9.25 -0.09 5.16
N LEU A 610 10.10 -0.80 5.90
CA LEU A 610 11.40 -1.26 5.39
C LEU A 610 11.22 -2.22 4.21
N ALA A 611 10.24 -3.13 4.25
CA ALA A 611 9.96 -4.06 3.16
C ALA A 611 9.55 -3.33 1.87
N LEU A 612 8.67 -2.33 1.99
CA LEU A 612 8.27 -1.50 0.85
C LEU A 612 9.46 -0.73 0.25
N ARG A 613 10.31 -0.15 1.11
CA ARG A 613 11.52 0.55 0.66
C ARG A 613 12.54 -0.39 0.02
N ALA A 614 12.70 -1.60 0.54
CA ALA A 614 13.58 -2.63 -0.02
C ALA A 614 13.11 -3.07 -1.42
N PHE A 615 11.81 -3.29 -1.57
CA PHE A 615 11.19 -3.61 -2.86
C PHE A 615 11.39 -2.50 -3.88
N GLN A 616 11.19 -1.24 -3.47
CA GLN A 616 11.43 -0.07 -4.32
C GLN A 616 12.91 0.11 -4.67
N ALA A 617 13.83 -0.19 -3.75
CA ALA A 617 15.27 -0.02 -3.97
C ALA A 617 15.83 -0.92 -5.09
N ILE A 618 15.15 -2.01 -5.41
CA ILE A 618 15.52 -2.92 -6.50
C ILE A 618 14.67 -2.74 -7.76
N ASP A 619 13.80 -1.73 -7.83
CA ASP A 619 12.81 -1.56 -8.92
C ASP A 619 11.79 -2.72 -8.99
N GLY A 620 11.36 -3.21 -7.82
CA GLY A 620 10.43 -4.33 -7.69
C GLY A 620 9.06 -4.05 -8.31
N ALA A 621 8.47 -5.10 -8.90
CA ALA A 621 7.12 -5.06 -9.46
C ALA A 621 6.40 -6.41 -9.29
N GLY A 622 5.08 -6.38 -9.26
CA GLY A 622 4.25 -7.57 -9.03
C GLY A 622 4.33 -8.07 -7.58
N LEU A 623 5.39 -8.80 -7.24
CA LEU A 623 5.58 -9.40 -5.92
C LEU A 623 7.05 -9.44 -5.49
N ALA A 624 7.24 -9.48 -4.17
CA ALA A 624 8.44 -10.05 -3.56
C ALA A 624 8.14 -10.49 -2.13
N ARG A 625 9.01 -11.33 -1.57
CA ARG A 625 9.09 -11.54 -0.13
C ARG A 625 10.37 -10.92 0.39
N VAL A 626 10.27 -10.14 1.46
CA VAL A 626 11.41 -9.44 2.05
C VAL A 626 11.71 -10.05 3.41
N ASP A 627 12.95 -10.48 3.59
CA ASP A 627 13.38 -11.27 4.73
C ASP A 627 14.35 -10.42 5.59
N PHE A 628 14.14 -10.42 6.90
CA PHE A 628 14.84 -9.59 7.88
C PHE A 628 15.44 -10.44 8.99
N LEU A 629 16.59 -9.99 9.49
CA LEU A 629 17.20 -10.41 10.74
C LEU A 629 16.86 -9.35 11.80
N TYR A 630 15.96 -9.66 12.72
CA TYR A 630 15.57 -8.78 13.82
C TYR A 630 16.40 -9.04 15.09
N ASP A 631 17.30 -8.11 15.41
CA ASP A 631 18.05 -8.09 16.67
C ASP A 631 17.19 -7.47 17.77
N ALA A 632 16.63 -8.32 18.63
CA ALA A 632 15.74 -7.90 19.71
C ALA A 632 16.44 -7.13 20.85
N ALA A 633 17.77 -7.27 20.99
CA ALA A 633 18.53 -6.54 22.02
C ALA A 633 18.82 -5.11 21.58
N ALA A 634 19.13 -4.91 20.29
CA ALA A 634 19.34 -3.60 19.69
C ALA A 634 18.04 -2.92 19.22
N ASP A 635 16.94 -3.69 19.10
CA ASP A 635 15.68 -3.28 18.46
C ASP A 635 15.89 -2.80 17.01
N VAL A 636 16.68 -3.58 16.24
CA VAL A 636 17.04 -3.25 14.84
C VAL A 636 16.65 -4.39 13.91
N PHE A 637 15.98 -4.05 12.81
CA PHE A 637 15.76 -4.95 11.68
C PHE A 637 16.88 -4.75 10.66
N TYR A 638 17.69 -5.78 10.42
CA TYR A 638 18.61 -5.81 9.30
C TYR A 638 17.96 -6.52 8.13
N LEU A 639 18.00 -5.90 6.96
CA LEU A 639 17.52 -6.47 5.72
C LEU A 639 18.48 -7.58 5.27
N SER A 640 17.95 -8.80 5.17
CA SER A 640 18.73 -9.99 4.79
C SER A 640 18.73 -10.14 3.27
N GLU A 641 17.54 -10.37 2.72
CA GLU A 641 17.33 -10.61 1.30
C GLU A 641 15.91 -10.25 0.82
N VAL A 642 15.76 -10.13 -0.49
CA VAL A 642 14.48 -9.99 -1.19
C VAL A 642 14.38 -11.14 -2.19
N ASN A 643 13.33 -11.94 -2.06
CA ASN A 643 13.01 -13.04 -2.96
C ASN A 643 11.97 -12.57 -3.98
N THR A 644 12.37 -12.45 -5.25
CA THR A 644 11.51 -11.92 -6.33
C THR A 644 10.53 -12.96 -6.90
N MET A 645 10.78 -14.24 -6.67
CA MET A 645 9.83 -15.33 -6.90
C MET A 645 9.80 -16.27 -5.69
N PRO A 646 9.23 -15.82 -4.56
CA PRO A 646 9.19 -16.64 -3.36
C PRO A 646 8.40 -17.92 -3.61
N GLY A 647 8.57 -18.93 -2.74
CA GLY A 647 7.73 -20.12 -2.78
C GLY A 647 6.25 -19.75 -2.85
N PHE A 648 5.55 -20.29 -3.84
CA PHE A 648 4.26 -19.75 -4.29
C PHE A 648 3.12 -20.76 -4.20
N THR A 649 3.13 -21.58 -3.16
CA THR A 649 2.00 -22.46 -2.82
C THR A 649 1.08 -21.78 -1.81
N PRO A 650 -0.17 -22.26 -1.59
CA PRO A 650 -1.05 -21.73 -0.56
C PRO A 650 -0.48 -21.90 0.85
N MET A 651 0.45 -22.84 1.03
CA MET A 651 1.10 -23.13 2.31
C MET A 651 2.38 -22.33 2.53
N SER A 652 2.90 -21.68 1.50
CA SER A 652 4.12 -20.88 1.55
C SER A 652 3.90 -19.59 2.33
N MET A 653 4.97 -19.09 2.96
CA MET A 653 4.95 -17.86 3.75
C MET A 653 4.35 -16.67 3.00
N TYR A 654 4.71 -16.52 1.72
CA TYR A 654 4.21 -15.41 0.90
C TYR A 654 2.67 -15.33 0.90
N ALA A 655 2.02 -16.46 0.60
CA ALA A 655 0.57 -16.57 0.54
C ALA A 655 -0.10 -16.48 1.92
N LYS A 656 0.47 -17.15 2.93
CA LYS A 656 -0.09 -17.16 4.29
C LYS A 656 -0.07 -15.77 4.93
N MET A 657 0.96 -14.97 4.72
CA MET A 657 1.00 -13.58 5.22
C MET A 657 -0.06 -12.70 4.55
N TRP A 658 -0.32 -12.88 3.26
CA TRP A 658 -1.43 -12.20 2.57
C TRP A 658 -2.79 -12.68 3.06
N GLN A 659 -2.96 -13.98 3.31
CA GLN A 659 -4.18 -14.54 3.90
C GLN A 659 -4.46 -13.94 5.29
N ALA A 660 -3.45 -13.86 6.14
CA ALA A 660 -3.56 -13.19 7.44
C ALA A 660 -3.82 -11.67 7.33
N SER A 661 -3.48 -11.09 6.17
CA SER A 661 -3.80 -9.69 5.81
C SER A 661 -5.19 -9.53 5.16
N GLY A 662 -5.95 -10.62 5.02
CA GLY A 662 -7.30 -10.63 4.46
C GLY A 662 -7.39 -10.85 2.94
N VAL A 663 -6.30 -11.25 2.28
CA VAL A 663 -6.27 -11.54 0.84
C VAL A 663 -6.00 -13.03 0.62
N ASN A 664 -7.00 -13.78 0.15
CA ASN A 664 -6.86 -15.22 -0.08
C ASN A 664 -6.01 -15.53 -1.33
N TYR A 665 -5.53 -16.77 -1.44
CA TYR A 665 -4.60 -17.17 -2.50
C TYR A 665 -5.13 -16.93 -3.93
N PRO A 666 -6.37 -17.29 -4.30
CA PRO A 666 -6.91 -16.96 -5.63
C PRO A 666 -6.92 -15.45 -5.91
N ALA A 667 -7.25 -14.61 -4.92
CA ALA A 667 -7.21 -13.16 -5.08
C ALA A 667 -5.79 -12.63 -5.25
N VAL A 668 -4.78 -13.24 -4.62
CA VAL A 668 -3.37 -12.91 -4.84
C VAL A 668 -2.95 -13.25 -6.28
N VAL A 669 -3.26 -14.46 -6.76
CA VAL A 669 -2.97 -14.90 -8.14
C VAL A 669 -3.61 -13.95 -9.14
N ASP A 670 -4.90 -13.65 -8.95
CA ASP A 670 -5.65 -12.75 -9.81
C ASP A 670 -5.04 -11.34 -9.84
N ARG A 671 -4.70 -10.81 -8.66
CA ARG A 671 -4.10 -9.49 -8.53
C ARG A 671 -2.75 -9.39 -9.24
N LEU A 672 -1.96 -10.45 -9.22
CA LEU A 672 -0.68 -10.49 -9.92
C LEU A 672 -0.84 -10.44 -11.44
N VAL A 673 -1.85 -11.13 -11.98
CA VAL A 673 -2.17 -11.06 -13.41
C VAL A 673 -2.62 -9.65 -13.79
N GLU A 674 -3.46 -9.01 -12.96
CA GLU A 674 -3.86 -7.62 -13.16
C GLU A 674 -2.67 -6.65 -13.16
N LEU A 675 -1.73 -6.84 -12.23
CA LEU A 675 -0.53 -6.01 -12.12
C LEU A 675 0.38 -6.16 -13.34
N ALA A 676 0.53 -7.38 -13.85
CA ALA A 676 1.28 -7.66 -15.07
C ALA A 676 0.68 -6.96 -16.30
N LEU A 677 -0.64 -7.07 -16.47
CA LEU A 677 -1.37 -6.43 -17.56
C LEU A 677 -1.35 -4.91 -17.45
N ALA A 678 -1.47 -4.36 -16.24
CA ALA A 678 -1.43 -2.92 -16.00
C ALA A 678 -0.03 -2.33 -16.27
N ARG A 679 1.03 -3.07 -15.95
CA ARG A 679 2.41 -2.67 -16.29
C ARG A 679 2.64 -2.67 -17.81
N GLY A 680 2.00 -3.60 -18.52
CA GLY A 680 2.09 -3.70 -19.97
C GLY A 680 3.46 -4.18 -20.46
N VAL A 681 3.73 -3.93 -21.75
CA VAL A 681 4.98 -4.31 -22.42
C VAL A 681 6.00 -3.18 -22.31
N ARG A 682 7.23 -3.51 -21.93
CA ARG A 682 8.32 -2.55 -21.81
C ARG A 682 8.67 -1.97 -23.18
N GLY A 683 8.67 -0.63 -23.30
CA GLY A 683 9.11 0.07 -24.52
C GLY A 683 8.03 0.38 -25.56
N GLN A 684 6.75 0.06 -25.29
CA GLN A 684 5.65 0.65 -26.05
C GLN A 684 5.28 2.01 -25.44
N GLU A 685 5.67 3.09 -26.11
CA GLU A 685 5.13 4.43 -25.80
C GLU A 685 3.63 4.43 -26.10
N SER A 686 2.83 4.80 -25.09
CA SER A 686 1.37 4.96 -25.18
C SER A 686 0.96 6.31 -25.74
#